data_AF-A0A7C1YEW6-F1
#
_entry.id   AF-A0A7C1YEW6-F1
#
_cell.length_a   1.000
_cell.length_b   1.000
_cell.length_c   1.000
_cell.angle_alpha   90.00
_cell.angle_beta   90.00
_cell.angle_gamma   90.00
#
_symmetry.space_group_name_H-M   'P 1'
#
loop_
_entity.id
_entity.type
_entity.pdbx_description
1 polymer ?
#
loop_
_entity_poly.entity_id
_entity_poly.type
_entity_poly.pdbx_seq_one_letter_code
_entity_poly.pdbx_strand_id
1 'polypeptide(L)'
;MSRTKKTLKVIVITAFILVGVLYLFLPLITAQVVKAILKDQGFAQISVKAGYPGTRQGRISHLGFEFYDSGKRYSLLLKDIRLSYHLETLWRGRIESLKVGAGRLDVEPTTLTMPTRAARLPWAGPWVTDIPVAKLSLKEFQVYYSYPKTEQADMVLSVDVQRQVDSLQVLVRQEPAGHQLKAMFQATGQMRLELYENRKATQAVWVADLLSTPREKDRVALTGELLFRLGGLGRVISTWVKDVPGMGWSGTVAVKFNASLPQILEGQSDDFIHDVRLNTEWELNASAAQLFNAGKQLAIKGHVGLSLERGAIQFVADKGLVVSGQFELPSVNPSGSSSVSATGIQKQTSLETTHRVVGNVREVDGQYNLDLLETAALKIRDVLLDEVFVPTVNLQLIDKAVVRYSPADDAWRGGRFAIAVRVPRLVPNLAEMGSIDDLTFKARVILPQNEAGLVAILDDVAWTQLGGRLSIKQYRYQDGYPSPPYTIDIQHLDLAKLVKLQPQFGMEASGYLDGQLPIITTRQGVTINGGRLRARPPGGVIRLQPPEGGAKRLGASSLGLEISYKIFENYRYDSLTAAIKMSADGTANTFAHVKGRNPDAKEYPPIELNLNLENNVFDLVRSMNYVANLTDYLEGAVRQYYSSKERKSE
;
A
#
# COMPACT_ATOMS: atom_id res chain seq x y z
N MET A 1 9.13 -2.28 102.54
CA MET A 1 9.73 -2.38 101.19
C MET A 1 9.64 -3.77 100.50
N SER A 2 9.16 -4.84 101.16
CA SER A 2 9.13 -6.21 100.59
C SER A 2 7.92 -6.51 99.67
N ARG A 3 6.72 -6.02 99.98
CA ARG A 3 5.50 -6.26 99.16
C ARG A 3 5.54 -5.57 97.79
N THR A 4 6.04 -4.34 97.69
CA THR A 4 6.06 -3.54 96.45
C THR A 4 6.94 -4.16 95.35
N LYS A 5 8.08 -4.75 95.71
CA LYS A 5 8.96 -5.47 94.76
C LYS A 5 8.34 -6.78 94.25
N LYS A 6 7.49 -7.44 95.05
CA LYS A 6 6.80 -8.69 94.66
C LYS A 6 5.65 -8.38 93.70
N THR A 7 4.89 -7.31 93.95
CA THR A 7 3.83 -6.83 93.04
C THR A 7 4.41 -6.35 91.70
N LEU A 8 5.54 -5.62 91.71
CA LEU A 8 6.20 -5.19 90.48
C LEU A 8 6.72 -6.37 89.64
N LYS A 9 7.33 -7.39 90.27
CA LYS A 9 7.75 -8.61 89.56
C LYS A 9 6.57 -9.36 88.94
N VAL A 10 5.45 -9.49 89.66
CA VAL A 10 4.24 -10.12 89.13
C VAL A 10 3.69 -9.31 87.96
N ILE A 11 3.61 -7.98 88.06
CA ILE A 11 3.16 -7.11 86.96
C ILE A 11 4.05 -7.25 85.72
N VAL A 12 5.38 -7.25 85.89
CA VAL A 12 6.32 -7.40 84.77
C VAL A 12 6.20 -8.79 84.14
N ILE A 13 6.08 -9.86 84.93
CA ILE A 13 5.91 -11.23 84.42
C ILE A 13 4.55 -11.36 83.71
N THR A 14 3.48 -10.84 84.29
CA THR A 14 2.15 -10.82 83.67
C THR A 14 2.16 -10.01 82.38
N ALA A 15 2.87 -8.87 82.32
CA ALA A 15 3.03 -8.09 81.11
C ALA A 15 3.82 -8.85 80.03
N PHE A 16 4.90 -9.55 80.39
CA PHE A 16 5.66 -10.39 79.46
C PHE A 16 4.84 -11.59 78.96
N ILE A 17 4.08 -12.24 79.82
CA ILE A 17 3.14 -13.32 79.44
C ILE A 17 2.06 -12.75 78.53
N LEU A 18 1.50 -11.58 78.83
CA LEU A 18 0.49 -10.93 78.01
C LEU A 18 1.04 -10.58 76.62
N VAL A 19 2.27 -10.06 76.54
CA VAL A 19 2.97 -9.79 75.27
C VAL A 19 3.27 -11.09 74.52
N GLY A 20 3.69 -12.15 75.22
CA GLY A 20 3.92 -13.46 74.62
C GLY A 20 2.65 -14.13 74.09
N VAL A 21 1.55 -14.03 74.84
CA VAL A 21 0.22 -14.49 74.42
C VAL A 21 -0.28 -13.67 73.24
N LEU A 22 -0.16 -12.34 73.29
CA LEU A 22 -0.50 -11.46 72.17
C LEU A 22 0.32 -11.80 70.92
N TYR A 23 1.60 -12.15 71.09
CA TYR A 23 2.46 -12.59 70.00
C TYR A 23 2.01 -13.93 69.39
N LEU A 24 1.53 -14.88 70.20
CA LEU A 24 0.97 -16.14 69.70
C LEU A 24 -0.29 -15.93 68.85
N PHE A 25 -1.07 -14.88 69.13
CA PHE A 25 -2.27 -14.54 68.36
C PHE A 25 -2.02 -13.62 67.15
N LEU A 26 -0.80 -13.08 66.98
CA LEU A 26 -0.48 -12.17 65.86
C LEU A 26 -0.84 -12.72 64.47
N PRO A 27 -0.60 -14.00 64.12
CA PRO A 27 -1.00 -14.54 62.81
C PRO A 27 -2.52 -14.50 62.60
N LEU A 28 -3.30 -14.80 63.65
CA LEU A 28 -4.76 -14.76 63.62
C LEU A 28 -5.26 -13.32 63.46
N ILE A 29 -4.69 -12.38 64.23
CA ILE A 29 -5.02 -10.96 64.13
C ILE A 29 -4.69 -10.43 62.72
N THR A 30 -3.50 -10.73 62.21
CA THR A 30 -3.07 -10.32 60.86
C THR A 30 -4.02 -10.83 59.79
N ALA A 31 -4.41 -12.11 59.85
CA ALA A 31 -5.35 -12.69 58.91
C ALA A 31 -6.73 -12.01 58.95
N GLN A 32 -7.25 -11.70 60.14
CA GLN A 32 -8.54 -11.02 60.29
C GLN A 32 -8.49 -9.57 59.81
N VAL A 33 -7.40 -8.85 60.07
CA VAL A 33 -7.21 -7.47 59.60
C VAL A 33 -7.18 -7.44 58.07
N VAL A 34 -6.39 -8.30 57.43
CA VAL A 34 -6.33 -8.40 55.96
C VAL A 34 -7.72 -8.75 55.40
N LYS A 35 -8.41 -9.70 56.03
CA LYS A 35 -9.77 -10.08 55.62
C LYS A 35 -10.75 -8.92 55.73
N ALA A 36 -10.70 -8.14 56.80
CA ALA A 36 -11.58 -6.98 57.00
C ALA A 36 -11.32 -5.90 55.94
N ILE A 37 -10.05 -5.58 55.66
CA ILE A 37 -9.64 -4.61 54.63
C ILE A 37 -10.16 -5.05 53.25
N LEU A 38 -9.96 -6.31 52.88
CA LEU A 38 -10.43 -6.81 51.58
C LEU A 38 -11.96 -6.85 51.49
N LYS A 39 -12.64 -7.19 52.58
CA LYS A 39 -14.11 -7.20 52.61
C LYS A 39 -14.68 -5.79 52.41
N ASP A 40 -14.07 -4.79 53.04
CA ASP A 40 -14.45 -3.38 52.89
C ASP A 40 -14.25 -2.88 51.45
N GLN A 41 -13.22 -3.40 50.77
CA GLN A 41 -12.96 -3.12 49.35
C GLN A 41 -13.91 -3.84 48.37
N GLY A 42 -14.85 -4.65 48.87
CA GLY A 42 -15.86 -5.35 48.06
C GLY A 42 -15.45 -6.75 47.59
N PHE A 43 -14.36 -7.31 48.11
CA PHE A 43 -13.94 -8.67 47.78
C PHE A 43 -14.79 -9.72 48.55
N ALA A 44 -15.10 -10.81 47.86
CA ALA A 44 -15.85 -11.95 48.38
C ALA A 44 -14.95 -13.19 48.55
N GLN A 45 -15.45 -14.21 49.24
CA GLN A 45 -14.76 -15.50 49.44
C GLN A 45 -13.29 -15.38 49.91
N ILE A 46 -13.02 -14.45 50.83
CA ILE A 46 -11.66 -14.12 51.25
C ILE A 46 -11.09 -15.22 52.17
N SER A 47 -9.99 -15.83 51.76
CA SER A 47 -9.18 -16.79 52.53
C SER A 47 -7.79 -16.23 52.79
N VAL A 48 -7.35 -16.20 54.06
CA VAL A 48 -6.03 -15.67 54.44
C VAL A 48 -5.35 -16.62 55.42
N LYS A 49 -4.10 -17.00 55.14
CA LYS A 49 -3.21 -17.67 56.10
C LYS A 49 -1.94 -16.85 56.28
N ALA A 50 -1.87 -16.09 57.36
CA ALA A 50 -0.69 -15.31 57.73
C ALA A 50 0.29 -16.15 58.56
N GLY A 51 1.59 -15.94 58.35
CA GLY A 51 2.64 -16.39 59.25
C GLY A 51 2.85 -15.40 60.40
N TYR A 52 3.80 -15.68 61.28
CA TYR A 52 4.19 -14.73 62.34
C TYR A 52 4.82 -13.47 61.71
N PRO A 53 4.22 -12.28 61.92
CA PRO A 53 4.80 -11.03 61.45
C PRO A 53 6.03 -10.68 62.32
N GLY A 54 7.16 -10.41 61.68
CA GLY A 54 8.33 -9.83 62.33
C GLY A 54 8.25 -8.31 62.39
N THR A 55 9.28 -7.65 62.92
CA THR A 55 9.32 -6.17 63.01
C THR A 55 9.69 -5.48 61.70
N ARG A 56 10.24 -6.22 60.73
CA ARG A 56 10.66 -5.69 59.42
C ARG A 56 10.20 -6.53 58.22
N GLN A 57 9.67 -7.72 58.49
CA GLN A 57 9.31 -8.69 57.47
C GLN A 57 8.03 -9.41 57.88
N GLY A 58 7.20 -9.75 56.90
CA GLY A 58 5.99 -10.52 57.11
C GLY A 58 5.82 -11.55 56.01
N ARG A 59 5.06 -12.61 56.30
CA ARG A 59 4.74 -13.65 55.33
C ARG A 59 3.25 -13.96 55.37
N ILE A 60 2.64 -14.00 54.19
CA ILE A 60 1.29 -14.53 53.99
C ILE A 60 1.44 -15.76 53.10
N SER A 61 1.25 -16.93 53.69
CA SER A 61 1.43 -18.20 52.98
C SER A 61 0.37 -18.41 51.90
N HIS A 62 -0.83 -17.87 52.15
CA HIS A 62 -1.98 -18.01 51.27
C HIS A 62 -2.89 -16.79 51.37
N LEU A 63 -3.29 -16.25 50.23
CA LEU A 63 -4.32 -15.23 50.10
C LEU A 63 -5.19 -15.57 48.90
N GLY A 64 -6.48 -15.79 49.11
CA GLY A 64 -7.45 -15.99 48.05
C GLY A 64 -8.64 -15.05 48.23
N PHE A 65 -9.22 -14.58 47.13
CA PHE A 65 -10.45 -13.81 47.13
C PHE A 65 -11.09 -13.77 45.74
N GLU A 66 -12.37 -13.42 45.71
CA GLU A 66 -13.13 -13.23 44.48
C GLU A 66 -13.61 -11.79 44.35
N PHE A 67 -13.71 -11.30 43.11
CA PHE A 67 -14.47 -10.10 42.79
C PHE A 67 -15.25 -10.27 41.49
N TYR A 68 -16.25 -9.41 41.31
CA TYR A 68 -17.20 -9.47 40.21
C TYR A 68 -17.18 -8.13 39.50
N ASP A 69 -16.91 -8.12 38.21
CA ASP A 69 -16.90 -6.91 37.40
C ASP A 69 -17.29 -7.23 35.96
N SER A 70 -18.07 -6.35 35.33
CA SER A 70 -18.39 -6.39 33.91
C SER A 70 -18.90 -7.76 33.42
N GLY A 71 -19.76 -8.42 34.21
CA GLY A 71 -20.30 -9.75 33.88
C GLY A 71 -19.29 -10.90 33.96
N LYS A 72 -18.19 -10.72 34.70
CA LYS A 72 -17.17 -11.76 34.94
C LYS A 72 -16.88 -11.93 36.43
N ARG A 73 -16.59 -13.17 36.82
CA ARG A 73 -16.05 -13.56 38.12
C ARG A 73 -14.54 -13.71 38.01
N TYR A 74 -13.83 -13.05 38.90
CA TYR A 74 -12.38 -13.10 39.01
C TYR A 74 -12.02 -13.79 40.32
N SER A 75 -11.41 -14.96 40.25
CA SER A 75 -10.93 -15.70 41.42
C SER A 75 -9.41 -15.62 41.49
N LEU A 76 -8.89 -14.90 42.48
CA LEU A 76 -7.46 -14.71 42.69
C LEU A 76 -6.96 -15.65 43.79
N LEU A 77 -5.85 -16.32 43.54
CA LEU A 77 -5.15 -17.15 44.50
C LEU A 77 -3.65 -16.82 44.49
N LEU A 78 -3.13 -16.35 45.62
CA LEU A 78 -1.71 -16.02 45.80
C LEU A 78 -1.09 -16.92 46.88
N LYS A 79 0.14 -17.39 46.62
CA LYS A 79 0.92 -18.23 47.52
C LYS A 79 2.30 -17.62 47.76
N ASP A 80 2.82 -17.86 48.96
CA ASP A 80 4.16 -17.41 49.40
C ASP A 80 4.40 -15.91 49.18
N ILE A 81 3.54 -15.08 49.75
CA ILE A 81 3.69 -13.63 49.74
C ILE A 81 4.65 -13.22 50.85
N ARG A 82 5.74 -12.56 50.49
CA ARG A 82 6.75 -12.04 51.41
C ARG A 82 6.77 -10.52 51.34
N LEU A 83 6.64 -9.88 52.50
CA LEU A 83 6.61 -8.43 52.64
C LEU A 83 7.84 -7.98 53.42
N SER A 84 8.46 -6.89 52.97
CA SER A 84 9.43 -6.12 53.76
C SER A 84 8.87 -4.73 54.02
N TYR A 85 8.95 -4.27 55.25
CA TYR A 85 8.35 -3.00 55.68
C TYR A 85 9.05 -2.42 56.90
N HIS A 86 8.85 -1.12 57.12
CA HIS A 86 9.11 -0.48 58.40
C HIS A 86 7.75 -0.19 59.06
N LEU A 87 7.63 -0.35 60.39
CA LEU A 87 6.36 -0.09 61.08
C LEU A 87 5.86 1.32 60.77
N GLU A 88 6.71 2.35 60.82
CA GLU A 88 6.33 3.74 60.57
C GLU A 88 5.72 3.96 59.17
N THR A 89 6.24 3.27 58.15
CA THR A 89 5.73 3.40 56.77
C THR A 89 4.51 2.52 56.51
N LEU A 90 4.40 1.38 57.21
CA LEU A 90 3.28 0.45 57.08
C LEU A 90 1.97 1.08 57.54
N TRP A 91 1.98 1.81 58.67
CA TRP A 91 0.80 2.54 59.15
C TRP A 91 0.38 3.70 58.22
N ARG A 92 1.28 4.19 57.35
CA ARG A 92 0.98 5.16 56.28
C ARG A 92 0.58 4.48 54.96
N GLY A 93 0.38 3.16 54.96
CA GLY A 93 -0.05 2.40 53.78
C GLY A 93 1.04 2.16 52.73
N ARG A 94 2.33 2.35 53.06
CA ARG A 94 3.45 2.13 52.13
C ARG A 94 4.28 0.90 52.51
N ILE A 95 4.52 0.04 51.53
CA ILE A 95 5.32 -1.19 51.69
C ILE A 95 6.63 -1.04 50.92
N GLU A 96 7.75 -1.44 51.52
CA GLU A 96 9.07 -1.31 50.90
C GLU A 96 9.24 -2.34 49.77
N SER A 97 8.94 -3.62 50.05
CA SER A 97 8.97 -4.65 49.01
C SER A 97 7.92 -5.72 49.20
N LEU A 98 7.33 -6.17 48.08
CA LEU A 98 6.40 -7.29 48.00
C LEU A 98 6.92 -8.31 47.00
N LYS A 99 7.11 -9.56 47.44
CA LYS A 99 7.45 -10.68 46.55
C LYS A 99 6.35 -11.71 46.64
N VAL A 100 5.82 -12.14 45.51
CA VAL A 100 4.81 -13.19 45.42
C VAL A 100 5.45 -14.39 44.74
N GLY A 101 5.45 -15.54 45.42
CA GLY A 101 6.10 -16.75 44.93
C GLY A 101 5.33 -17.44 43.79
N ALA A 102 4.01 -17.51 43.90
CA ALA A 102 3.14 -18.02 42.84
C ALA A 102 1.76 -17.37 42.94
N GLY A 103 1.08 -17.24 41.82
CA GLY A 103 -0.32 -16.83 41.83
C GLY A 103 -1.10 -17.32 40.63
N ARG A 104 -2.41 -17.37 40.80
CA ARG A 104 -3.37 -17.82 39.81
C ARG A 104 -4.55 -16.86 39.81
N LEU A 105 -4.99 -16.47 38.62
CA LEU A 105 -6.22 -15.73 38.41
C LEU A 105 -7.10 -16.52 37.44
N ASP A 106 -8.27 -16.93 37.89
CA ASP A 106 -9.29 -17.55 37.05
C ASP A 106 -10.33 -16.48 36.69
N VAL A 107 -10.56 -16.28 35.40
CA VAL A 107 -11.56 -15.35 34.87
C VAL A 107 -12.65 -16.14 34.18
N GLU A 108 -13.84 -16.11 34.77
CA GLU A 108 -15.00 -16.86 34.30
C GLU A 108 -16.18 -15.92 34.03
N PRO A 109 -17.03 -16.22 33.04
CA PRO A 109 -18.27 -15.47 32.85
C PRO A 109 -19.21 -15.65 34.04
N THR A 110 -19.92 -14.59 34.41
CA THR A 110 -20.92 -14.64 35.49
C THR A 110 -22.15 -13.81 35.13
N THR A 111 -23.30 -14.21 35.65
CA THR A 111 -24.57 -13.49 35.48
C THR A 111 -24.76 -12.37 36.51
N LEU A 112 -23.87 -12.30 37.51
CA LEU A 112 -23.87 -11.26 38.53
C LEU A 112 -23.38 -9.93 37.94
N THR A 113 -24.28 -8.97 37.82
CA THR A 113 -23.99 -7.60 37.38
C THR A 113 -23.84 -6.70 38.62
N MET A 114 -22.61 -6.23 38.87
CA MET A 114 -22.34 -5.15 39.83
C MET A 114 -22.28 -3.81 39.07
N PRO A 115 -22.52 -2.67 39.74
CA PRO A 115 -22.40 -1.35 39.10
C PRO A 115 -20.98 -1.15 38.57
N THR A 116 -20.87 -0.91 37.26
CA THR A 116 -19.61 -0.58 36.58
C THR A 116 -19.05 0.70 37.20
N ARG A 117 -17.87 0.62 37.85
CA ARG A 117 -17.16 1.83 38.29
C ARG A 117 -16.49 2.45 37.07
N ALA A 118 -16.58 3.78 36.95
CA ALA A 118 -15.82 4.51 35.94
C ALA A 118 -14.32 4.19 36.13
N ALA A 119 -13.72 3.59 35.11
CA ALA A 119 -12.32 3.18 35.15
C ALA A 119 -11.46 4.34 34.67
N ARG A 120 -10.60 4.86 35.56
CA ARG A 120 -9.47 5.69 35.15
C ARG A 120 -8.41 4.78 34.57
N LEU A 121 -8.09 5.00 33.31
CA LEU A 121 -7.18 4.10 32.63
C LEU A 121 -5.70 4.39 33.04
N PRO A 122 -4.88 3.35 33.25
CA PRO A 122 -3.52 3.44 33.84
C PRO A 122 -2.43 3.84 32.83
N TRP A 123 -2.72 4.77 31.93
CA TRP A 123 -1.79 5.28 30.91
C TRP A 123 -1.78 6.81 30.91
N ALA A 124 -2.47 7.43 31.85
CA ALA A 124 -2.50 8.87 32.09
C ALA A 124 -1.43 9.28 33.11
N GLY A 125 -0.29 9.81 32.63
CA GLY A 125 0.75 10.34 33.50
C GLY A 125 1.55 9.29 34.31
N PRO A 126 2.26 9.70 35.39
CA PRO A 126 3.26 8.90 36.11
C PRO A 126 2.67 7.81 37.03
N TRP A 127 1.61 7.10 36.61
CA TRP A 127 0.85 6.13 37.44
C TRP A 127 1.70 5.04 38.11
N VAL A 128 2.91 4.77 37.59
CA VAL A 128 3.87 3.84 38.20
C VAL A 128 4.12 4.21 39.66
N THR A 129 4.16 5.50 40.01
CA THR A 129 4.38 5.98 41.39
C THR A 129 3.18 5.79 42.31
N ASP A 130 1.98 5.63 41.76
CA ASP A 130 0.74 5.48 42.54
C ASP A 130 0.59 4.07 43.13
N ILE A 131 1.35 3.10 42.63
CA ILE A 131 1.39 1.75 43.18
C ILE A 131 1.99 1.82 44.62
N PRO A 132 1.28 1.34 45.66
CA PRO A 132 1.64 1.54 47.07
C PRO A 132 2.86 0.74 47.55
N VAL A 133 3.55 0.03 46.65
CA VAL A 133 4.69 -0.84 46.95
C VAL A 133 5.91 -0.38 46.16
N ALA A 134 7.00 0.00 46.84
CA ALA A 134 8.20 0.53 46.18
C ALA A 134 8.91 -0.50 45.28
N LYS A 135 9.00 -1.77 45.71
CA LYS A 135 9.58 -2.88 44.93
C LYS A 135 8.59 -4.04 44.86
N LEU A 136 8.15 -4.42 43.66
CA LEU A 136 7.24 -5.56 43.44
C LEU A 136 7.95 -6.61 42.60
N SER A 137 7.88 -7.87 43.00
CA SER A 137 8.28 -9.00 42.17
C SER A 137 7.19 -10.06 42.19
N LEU A 138 6.56 -10.26 41.05
CA LEU A 138 5.64 -11.35 40.76
C LEU A 138 6.28 -12.23 39.70
N LYS A 139 6.44 -13.52 39.97
CA LYS A 139 6.97 -14.49 39.01
C LYS A 139 5.97 -15.61 38.83
N GLU A 140 5.89 -16.14 37.61
CA GLU A 140 5.10 -17.33 37.28
C GLU A 140 3.61 -17.18 37.63
N PHE A 141 3.06 -15.96 37.51
CA PHE A 141 1.63 -15.74 37.74
C PHE A 141 0.83 -16.28 36.55
N GLN A 142 -0.11 -17.18 36.81
CA GLN A 142 -0.91 -17.80 35.77
C GLN A 142 -2.29 -17.16 35.70
N VAL A 143 -2.70 -16.70 34.52
CA VAL A 143 -4.05 -16.22 34.24
C VAL A 143 -4.73 -17.24 33.35
N TYR A 144 -5.87 -17.77 33.81
CA TYR A 144 -6.74 -18.65 33.05
C TYR A 144 -7.98 -17.86 32.66
N TYR A 145 -8.22 -17.76 31.36
CA TYR A 145 -9.36 -17.05 30.81
C TYR A 145 -10.27 -18.03 30.07
N SER A 146 -11.51 -18.17 30.53
CA SER A 146 -12.51 -19.06 29.92
C SER A 146 -13.58 -18.28 29.17
N TYR A 147 -13.87 -18.71 27.94
CA TYR A 147 -14.81 -18.01 27.05
C TYR A 147 -16.25 -18.53 27.22
N PRO A 148 -17.25 -17.65 27.36
CA PRO A 148 -18.63 -18.07 27.62
C PRO A 148 -19.31 -18.87 26.51
N LYS A 149 -19.01 -18.61 25.22
CA LYS A 149 -19.75 -19.17 24.06
C LYS A 149 -18.98 -19.09 22.70
N THR A 150 -17.76 -19.60 22.59
CA THR A 150 -17.00 -19.56 21.31
C THR A 150 -16.21 -20.86 21.09
N GLU A 151 -15.96 -21.23 19.82
CA GLU A 151 -14.98 -22.27 19.41
C GLU A 151 -13.51 -21.93 19.75
N GLN A 152 -13.26 -20.86 20.49
CA GLN A 152 -11.92 -20.45 20.93
C GLN A 152 -11.53 -21.21 22.20
N ALA A 153 -10.33 -21.78 22.19
CA ALA A 153 -9.78 -22.51 23.33
C ALA A 153 -9.52 -21.57 24.53
N ASP A 154 -9.60 -22.12 25.74
CA ASP A 154 -9.18 -21.43 26.96
C ASP A 154 -7.76 -20.87 26.80
N MET A 155 -7.55 -19.65 27.27
CA MET A 155 -6.26 -18.97 27.16
C MET A 155 -5.53 -19.00 28.49
N VAL A 156 -4.27 -19.44 28.47
CA VAL A 156 -3.38 -19.42 29.62
C VAL A 156 -2.27 -18.40 29.39
N LEU A 157 -2.12 -17.45 30.31
CA LEU A 157 -1.06 -16.45 30.29
C LEU A 157 -0.15 -16.61 31.51
N SER A 158 1.16 -16.61 31.29
CA SER A 158 2.17 -16.48 32.34
C SER A 158 2.64 -15.03 32.41
N VAL A 159 2.48 -14.39 33.55
CA VAL A 159 2.79 -12.98 33.78
C VAL A 159 3.90 -12.86 34.83
N ASP A 160 4.99 -12.20 34.45
CA ASP A 160 6.02 -11.74 35.37
C ASP A 160 5.93 -10.22 35.50
N VAL A 161 5.94 -9.71 36.73
CA VAL A 161 5.92 -8.27 37.02
C VAL A 161 7.11 -7.91 37.89
N GLN A 162 7.89 -6.92 37.47
CA GLN A 162 8.99 -6.36 38.23
C GLN A 162 8.82 -4.85 38.32
N ARG A 163 8.60 -4.33 39.52
CA ARG A 163 8.54 -2.89 39.80
C ARG A 163 9.78 -2.46 40.58
N GLN A 164 10.39 -1.38 40.13
CA GLN A 164 11.35 -0.59 40.88
C GLN A 164 10.74 0.78 41.22
N VAL A 165 11.52 1.68 41.82
CA VAL A 165 10.99 2.97 42.32
C VAL A 165 10.25 3.73 41.22
N ASP A 166 10.88 3.86 40.04
CA ASP A 166 10.38 4.69 38.93
C ASP A 166 10.06 3.89 37.65
N SER A 167 10.11 2.56 37.71
CA SER A 167 9.90 1.71 36.54
C SER A 167 9.09 0.46 36.85
N LEU A 168 8.32 0.01 35.86
CA LEU A 168 7.56 -1.22 35.90
C LEU A 168 7.81 -2.00 34.62
N GLN A 169 8.27 -3.24 34.76
CA GLN A 169 8.40 -4.20 33.68
C GLN A 169 7.35 -5.30 33.85
N VAL A 170 6.60 -5.57 32.79
CA VAL A 170 5.63 -6.66 32.72
C VAL A 170 6.02 -7.55 31.55
N LEU A 171 6.10 -8.86 31.77
CA LEU A 171 6.34 -9.83 30.72
C LEU A 171 5.21 -10.85 30.75
N VAL A 172 4.39 -10.82 29.71
CA VAL A 172 3.28 -11.76 29.50
C VAL A 172 3.72 -12.79 28.46
N ARG A 173 3.45 -14.07 28.72
CA ARG A 173 3.70 -15.17 27.79
C ARG A 173 2.42 -15.97 27.59
N GLN A 174 2.06 -16.26 26.35
CA GLN A 174 0.90 -17.06 26.02
C GLN A 174 1.28 -18.54 25.85
N GLU A 175 0.52 -19.45 26.46
CA GLU A 175 0.70 -20.90 26.30
C GLU A 175 -0.48 -21.52 25.53
N PRO A 176 -0.24 -22.49 24.63
CA PRO A 176 1.06 -23.01 24.17
C PRO A 176 1.67 -22.22 22.99
N ALA A 177 0.99 -21.18 22.50
CA ALA A 177 1.41 -20.43 21.31
C ALA A 177 2.82 -19.82 21.40
N GLY A 178 3.30 -19.54 22.62
CA GLY A 178 4.66 -19.12 22.92
C GLY A 178 4.94 -17.65 22.67
N HIS A 179 3.95 -16.86 22.22
CA HIS A 179 4.04 -15.41 22.04
C HIS A 179 4.43 -14.73 23.35
N GLN A 180 5.22 -13.65 23.27
CA GLN A 180 5.64 -12.88 24.44
C GLN A 180 5.37 -11.40 24.24
N LEU A 181 4.71 -10.76 25.21
CA LEU A 181 4.55 -9.31 25.28
C LEU A 181 5.38 -8.78 26.45
N LYS A 182 6.40 -7.99 26.15
CA LYS A 182 7.21 -7.28 27.13
C LYS A 182 6.79 -5.81 27.13
N ALA A 183 6.33 -5.34 28.28
CA ALA A 183 5.95 -3.95 28.48
C ALA A 183 6.85 -3.31 29.54
N MET A 184 7.36 -2.13 29.25
CA MET A 184 8.18 -1.33 30.15
C MET A 184 7.52 0.04 30.32
N PHE A 185 7.29 0.45 31.55
CA PHE A 185 6.68 1.72 31.90
C PHE A 185 7.63 2.49 32.81
N GLN A 186 7.73 3.80 32.59
CA GLN A 186 8.51 4.69 33.43
C GLN A 186 7.59 5.72 34.11
N ALA A 187 7.99 6.17 35.29
CA ALA A 187 7.34 7.26 36.00
C ALA A 187 7.37 8.59 35.21
N THR A 188 8.16 8.72 34.15
CA THR A 188 8.15 9.90 33.26
C THR A 188 6.99 9.90 32.26
N GLY A 189 6.20 8.81 32.20
CA GLY A 189 5.16 8.61 31.18
C GLY A 189 5.67 7.94 29.90
N GLN A 190 6.97 7.61 29.82
CA GLN A 190 7.53 6.81 28.73
C GLN A 190 7.12 5.34 28.87
N MET A 191 6.74 4.73 27.74
CA MET A 191 6.33 3.33 27.68
C MET A 191 6.95 2.67 26.45
N ARG A 192 7.44 1.44 26.62
CA ARG A 192 7.95 0.61 25.52
C ARG A 192 7.28 -0.74 25.55
N LEU A 193 6.58 -1.09 24.47
CA LEU A 193 5.91 -2.38 24.32
C LEU A 193 6.59 -3.15 23.19
N GLU A 194 6.91 -4.42 23.43
CA GLU A 194 7.60 -5.30 22.49
C GLU A 194 6.85 -6.63 22.43
N LEU A 195 6.36 -7.01 21.25
CA LEU A 195 5.69 -8.28 21.01
C LEU A 195 6.62 -9.19 20.21
N TYR A 196 6.83 -10.39 20.70
CA TYR A 196 7.67 -11.41 20.10
C TYR A 196 6.82 -12.57 19.63
N GLU A 197 7.15 -13.09 18.45
CA GLU A 197 6.45 -14.21 17.85
C GLU A 197 6.56 -15.49 18.67
N ASN A 198 7.69 -15.73 19.32
CA ASN A 198 7.85 -16.90 20.18
C ASN A 198 8.98 -16.67 21.20
N ARG A 199 9.14 -17.60 22.14
CA ARG A 199 10.14 -17.54 23.21
C ARG A 199 11.61 -17.50 22.74
N LYS A 200 11.91 -17.94 21.51
CA LYS A 200 13.28 -17.95 20.95
C LYS A 200 13.55 -16.73 20.06
N ALA A 201 12.52 -15.95 19.73
CA ALA A 201 12.67 -14.81 18.85
C ALA A 201 13.56 -13.74 19.51
N THR A 202 14.60 -13.31 18.80
CA THR A 202 15.53 -12.27 19.25
C THR A 202 15.07 -10.87 18.84
N GLN A 203 14.14 -10.78 17.90
CA GLN A 203 13.56 -9.53 17.41
C GLN A 203 12.06 -9.52 17.65
N ALA A 204 11.55 -8.38 18.12
CA ALA A 204 10.13 -8.15 18.28
C ALA A 204 9.46 -7.98 16.90
N VAL A 205 8.29 -8.57 16.70
CA VAL A 205 7.48 -8.35 15.48
C VAL A 205 6.71 -7.03 15.54
N TRP A 206 6.55 -6.49 16.73
CA TRP A 206 5.96 -5.18 16.97
C TRP A 206 6.68 -4.49 18.12
N VAL A 207 7.03 -3.23 17.93
CA VAL A 207 7.60 -2.35 18.94
C VAL A 207 6.78 -1.07 18.99
N ALA A 208 6.44 -0.61 20.18
CA ALA A 208 5.79 0.68 20.40
C ALA A 208 6.59 1.47 21.42
N ASP A 209 7.16 2.59 21.01
CA ASP A 209 7.80 3.57 21.89
C ASP A 209 6.84 4.76 22.04
N LEU A 210 6.31 4.95 23.25
CA LEU A 210 5.20 5.84 23.54
C LEU A 210 5.58 6.83 24.65
N LEU A 211 4.99 8.02 24.60
CA LEU A 211 5.06 9.04 25.63
C LEU A 211 3.64 9.53 25.93
N SER A 212 3.23 9.36 27.17
CA SER A 212 1.98 9.91 27.70
C SER A 212 2.25 11.24 28.40
N THR A 213 1.50 12.27 28.02
CA THR A 213 1.52 13.59 28.65
C THR A 213 0.11 13.95 29.15
N PRO A 214 -0.05 14.31 30.43
CA PRO A 214 -1.34 14.80 30.94
C PRO A 214 -1.78 16.06 30.20
N ARG A 215 -3.08 16.20 29.92
CA ARG A 215 -3.69 17.40 29.35
C ARG A 215 -4.82 17.91 30.26
N GLU A 216 -5.24 19.15 30.07
CA GLU A 216 -6.41 19.69 30.78
C GLU A 216 -7.71 18.95 30.39
N LYS A 217 -8.68 18.87 31.32
CA LYS A 217 -10.04 18.31 31.14
C LYS A 217 -10.09 16.79 30.87
N ASP A 218 -9.52 15.96 31.73
CA ASP A 218 -9.65 14.48 31.68
C ASP A 218 -9.26 13.85 30.33
N ARG A 219 -8.26 14.42 29.65
CA ARG A 219 -7.68 13.85 28.42
C ARG A 219 -6.17 13.67 28.55
N VAL A 220 -5.68 12.66 27.86
CA VAL A 220 -4.26 12.33 27.76
C VAL A 220 -3.80 12.54 26.32
N ALA A 221 -2.65 13.19 26.13
CA ALA A 221 -1.97 13.19 24.86
C ALA A 221 -0.98 12.02 24.83
N LEU A 222 -1.17 11.12 23.86
CA LEU A 222 -0.29 9.98 23.62
C LEU A 222 0.44 10.20 22.29
N THR A 223 1.75 10.35 22.35
CA THR A 223 2.60 10.46 21.17
C THR A 223 3.55 9.28 21.12
N GLY A 224 3.87 8.77 19.93
CA GLY A 224 4.81 7.66 19.85
C GLY A 224 5.15 7.23 18.44
N GLU A 225 5.99 6.22 18.38
CA GLU A 225 6.38 5.53 17.17
C GLU A 225 6.08 4.04 17.33
N LEU A 226 5.43 3.45 16.32
CA LEU A 226 5.14 2.03 16.23
C LEU A 226 5.94 1.46 15.07
N LEU A 227 6.64 0.35 15.29
CA LEU A 227 7.33 -0.40 14.26
C LEU A 227 6.75 -1.80 14.17
N PHE A 228 6.24 -2.17 13.01
CA PHE A 228 5.71 -3.50 12.71
C PHE A 228 6.65 -4.22 11.73
N ARG A 229 7.00 -5.47 12.01
CA ARG A 229 7.70 -6.38 11.08
C ARG A 229 6.69 -7.37 10.51
N LEU A 230 6.31 -7.13 9.25
CA LEU A 230 5.14 -7.76 8.61
C LEU A 230 5.24 -9.29 8.53
N GLY A 231 6.44 -9.84 8.27
CA GLY A 231 6.64 -11.28 8.11
C GLY A 231 6.35 -12.10 9.38
N GLY A 232 6.48 -11.50 10.56
CA GLY A 232 6.11 -12.14 11.83
C GLY A 232 4.71 -11.76 12.33
N LEU A 233 4.20 -10.60 11.93
CA LEU A 233 2.92 -10.06 12.38
C LEU A 233 1.74 -10.94 11.97
N GLY A 234 1.71 -11.40 10.70
CA GLY A 234 0.63 -12.25 10.19
C GLY A 234 0.45 -13.53 11.01
N ARG A 235 1.56 -14.15 11.46
CA ARG A 235 1.56 -15.37 12.27
C ARG A 235 1.04 -15.16 13.70
N VAL A 236 1.22 -13.96 14.25
CA VAL A 236 0.66 -13.63 15.57
C VAL A 236 -0.84 -13.33 15.45
N ILE A 237 -1.23 -12.50 14.48
CA ILE A 237 -2.64 -12.10 14.28
C ILE A 237 -3.53 -13.32 13.96
N SER A 238 -3.03 -14.29 13.17
CA SER A 238 -3.77 -15.51 12.83
C SER A 238 -4.17 -16.36 14.04
N THR A 239 -3.57 -16.14 15.22
CA THR A 239 -3.96 -16.84 16.45
C THR A 239 -5.18 -16.22 17.15
N TRP A 240 -5.53 -14.97 16.82
CA TRP A 240 -6.63 -14.23 17.44
C TRP A 240 -7.82 -14.01 16.50
N VAL A 241 -7.59 -14.02 15.18
CA VAL A 241 -8.60 -13.78 14.15
C VAL A 241 -8.59 -14.93 13.13
N LYS A 242 -9.72 -15.63 12.96
CA LYS A 242 -9.90 -16.61 11.87
C LYS A 242 -10.03 -15.86 10.53
N ASP A 243 -9.60 -16.49 9.44
CA ASP A 243 -9.73 -16.00 8.05
C ASP A 243 -8.94 -14.73 7.69
N VAL A 244 -7.89 -14.39 8.44
CA VAL A 244 -6.91 -13.42 7.94
C VAL A 244 -6.15 -14.08 6.79
N PRO A 245 -6.28 -13.61 5.54
CA PRO A 245 -5.55 -14.19 4.43
C PRO A 245 -4.06 -14.23 4.78
N GLY A 246 -3.42 -15.36 4.53
CA GLY A 246 -2.00 -15.56 4.80
C GLY A 246 -1.18 -14.52 4.04
N MET A 247 -0.95 -13.37 4.66
CA MET A 247 -0.22 -12.27 4.07
C MET A 247 1.26 -12.67 4.08
N GLY A 248 1.75 -13.23 2.98
CA GLY A 248 3.19 -13.41 2.69
C GLY A 248 3.92 -12.08 2.48
N TRP A 249 3.69 -11.13 3.40
CA TRP A 249 4.24 -9.79 3.37
C TRP A 249 5.52 -9.80 4.19
N SER A 250 6.61 -9.33 3.60
CA SER A 250 7.85 -9.07 4.30
C SER A 250 8.12 -7.56 4.32
N GLY A 251 8.94 -7.10 5.26
CA GLY A 251 9.25 -5.68 5.41
C GLY A 251 8.72 -5.08 6.71
N THR A 252 8.70 -3.75 6.76
CA THR A 252 8.44 -2.97 7.96
C THR A 252 7.40 -1.88 7.74
N VAL A 253 6.60 -1.60 8.76
CA VAL A 253 5.74 -0.41 8.83
C VAL A 253 6.18 0.40 10.03
N ALA A 254 6.58 1.64 9.81
CA ALA A 254 6.78 2.60 10.88
C ALA A 254 5.59 3.55 10.93
N VAL A 255 5.06 3.84 12.11
CA VAL A 255 3.91 4.72 12.31
C VAL A 255 4.25 5.69 13.42
N LYS A 256 4.39 6.97 13.09
CA LYS A 256 4.44 8.03 14.08
C LYS A 256 3.03 8.50 14.33
N PHE A 257 2.65 8.71 15.58
CA PHE A 257 1.30 9.17 15.86
C PHE A 257 1.24 10.15 17.01
N ASN A 258 0.19 10.96 16.97
CA ASN A 258 -0.24 11.83 18.04
C ASN A 258 -1.74 11.63 18.23
N ALA A 259 -2.11 11.19 19.42
CA ALA A 259 -3.48 10.87 19.78
C ALA A 259 -3.91 11.66 21.02
N SER A 260 -5.17 12.07 21.06
CA SER A 260 -5.79 12.61 22.26
C SER A 260 -6.91 11.71 22.71
N LEU A 261 -6.82 11.21 23.94
CA LEU A 261 -7.62 10.09 24.42
C LEU A 261 -8.30 10.46 25.74
N PRO A 262 -9.55 10.02 25.98
CA PRO A 262 -10.24 10.26 27.24
C PRO A 262 -9.58 9.48 28.38
N GLN A 263 -9.44 10.12 29.55
CA GLN A 263 -8.82 9.54 30.75
C GLN A 263 -9.80 8.69 31.57
N ILE A 264 -11.10 8.94 31.41
CA ILE A 264 -12.20 8.28 32.12
C ILE A 264 -13.04 7.53 31.09
N LEU A 265 -13.29 6.25 31.32
CA LEU A 265 -14.29 5.47 30.59
C LEU A 265 -15.60 5.47 31.38
N GLU A 266 -16.59 6.21 30.88
CA GLU A 266 -17.96 6.19 31.40
C GLU A 266 -18.77 5.07 30.71
N GLY A 267 -18.64 3.83 31.18
CA GLY A 267 -19.45 2.72 30.65
C GLY A 267 -19.12 2.29 29.21
N GLN A 268 -19.91 1.34 28.70
CA GLN A 268 -19.66 0.41 27.56
C GLN A 268 -18.58 0.77 26.52
N SER A 269 -17.81 -0.26 26.14
CA SER A 269 -16.63 -0.22 25.26
C SER A 269 -16.78 0.49 23.92
N ASP A 270 -18.02 0.68 23.44
CA ASP A 270 -18.31 1.15 22.09
C ASP A 270 -18.23 2.70 21.96
N ASP A 271 -18.38 3.44 23.07
CA ASP A 271 -18.28 4.91 23.07
C ASP A 271 -16.83 5.41 23.00
N PHE A 272 -15.84 4.60 23.40
CA PHE A 272 -14.43 5.00 23.40
C PHE A 272 -13.90 5.35 22.00
N ILE A 273 -14.30 4.57 20.98
CA ILE A 273 -13.82 4.74 19.60
C ILE A 273 -14.29 6.08 19.01
N HIS A 274 -15.44 6.59 19.47
CA HIS A 274 -16.03 7.82 18.94
C HIS A 274 -15.32 9.09 19.43
N ASP A 275 -14.66 9.05 20.58
CA ASP A 275 -13.98 10.19 21.21
C ASP A 275 -12.46 10.22 20.99
N VAL A 276 -11.91 9.18 20.37
CA VAL A 276 -10.49 9.11 19.98
C VAL A 276 -10.24 10.08 18.83
N ARG A 277 -9.33 11.02 19.04
CA ARG A 277 -8.75 11.82 17.96
C ARG A 277 -7.34 11.33 17.72
N LEU A 278 -7.10 10.78 16.55
CA LEU A 278 -5.82 10.19 16.16
C LEU A 278 -5.33 10.89 14.90
N ASN A 279 -4.09 11.35 14.92
CA ASN A 279 -3.36 11.76 13.73
C ASN A 279 -2.12 10.87 13.63
N THR A 280 -1.92 10.23 12.49
CA THR A 280 -0.80 9.32 12.26
C THR A 280 -0.04 9.68 11.00
N GLU A 281 1.27 9.58 11.00
CA GLU A 281 2.12 9.55 9.80
C GLU A 281 2.71 8.15 9.65
N TRP A 282 2.53 7.54 8.49
CA TRP A 282 3.00 6.18 8.22
C TRP A 282 4.18 6.23 7.26
N GLU A 283 5.12 5.31 7.44
CA GLU A 283 6.12 4.94 6.46
C GLU A 283 6.04 3.43 6.27
N LEU A 284 5.46 3.02 5.15
CA LEU A 284 5.41 1.62 4.75
C LEU A 284 6.67 1.29 3.94
N ASN A 285 7.26 0.13 4.20
CA ASN A 285 8.24 -0.50 3.34
C ASN A 285 7.95 -2.00 3.35
N ALA A 286 6.99 -2.41 2.52
CA ALA A 286 6.58 -3.80 2.39
C ALA A 286 7.05 -4.39 1.07
N SER A 287 7.13 -5.71 1.00
CA SER A 287 7.14 -6.49 -0.22
C SER A 287 6.21 -7.69 -0.06
N ALA A 288 5.26 -7.86 -0.98
CA ALA A 288 4.28 -8.93 -0.92
C ALA A 288 4.58 -9.96 -2.02
N ALA A 289 5.09 -11.14 -1.64
CA ALA A 289 5.43 -12.19 -2.60
C ALA A 289 4.18 -12.91 -3.17
N GLN A 290 3.04 -12.82 -2.48
CA GLN A 290 1.87 -13.67 -2.73
C GLN A 290 0.62 -12.95 -3.29
N LEU A 291 0.55 -11.61 -3.27
CA LEU A 291 -0.66 -10.88 -3.69
C LEU A 291 -1.00 -11.02 -5.19
N PHE A 292 -0.08 -11.52 -6.02
CA PHE A 292 -0.26 -11.59 -7.48
C PHE A 292 0.18 -12.92 -8.12
N ASN A 293 0.27 -14.03 -7.37
CA ASN A 293 0.61 -15.37 -7.89
C ASN A 293 1.90 -15.49 -8.74
N ALA A 294 2.83 -14.52 -8.71
CA ALA A 294 3.98 -14.49 -9.63
C ALA A 294 5.31 -13.98 -9.03
N GLY A 295 5.56 -14.10 -7.72
CA GLY A 295 6.87 -13.79 -7.12
C GLY A 295 7.32 -12.32 -7.24
N LYS A 296 6.39 -11.41 -7.54
CA LYS A 296 6.69 -9.99 -7.82
C LYS A 296 6.81 -9.18 -6.53
N GLN A 297 7.81 -8.31 -6.46
CA GLN A 297 8.01 -7.41 -5.32
C GLN A 297 7.19 -6.13 -5.51
N LEU A 298 6.34 -5.81 -4.53
CA LEU A 298 5.59 -4.54 -4.43
C LEU A 298 6.18 -3.71 -3.29
N ALA A 299 6.92 -2.64 -3.60
CA ALA A 299 7.44 -1.70 -2.62
C ALA A 299 6.57 -0.43 -2.60
N ILE A 300 5.82 -0.26 -1.52
CA ILE A 300 5.06 0.97 -1.23
C ILE A 300 5.92 1.83 -0.32
N LYS A 301 6.13 3.10 -0.66
CA LYS A 301 6.72 4.13 0.20
C LYS A 301 5.83 5.37 0.14
N GLY A 302 5.56 5.98 1.28
CA GLY A 302 4.80 7.23 1.30
C GLY A 302 4.35 7.60 2.69
N HIS A 303 3.98 8.87 2.84
CA HIS A 303 3.41 9.42 4.06
C HIS A 303 1.89 9.47 3.92
N VAL A 304 1.20 8.79 4.82
CA VAL A 304 -0.26 8.81 4.89
C VAL A 304 -0.67 9.28 6.28
N GLY A 305 -1.35 10.41 6.33
CA GLY A 305 -2.18 10.88 7.43
C GLY A 305 -3.39 9.97 7.59
N LEU A 306 -3.65 9.38 8.76
CA LEU A 306 -4.96 8.80 9.08
C LEU A 306 -5.58 9.59 10.22
N SER A 307 -6.86 9.87 10.07
CA SER A 307 -7.69 10.44 11.12
C SER A 307 -8.99 9.66 11.24
N LEU A 308 -9.37 9.35 12.48
CA LEU A 308 -10.62 8.68 12.81
C LEU A 308 -11.57 9.71 13.39
N GLU A 309 -12.71 9.92 12.73
CA GLU A 309 -13.80 10.74 13.25
C GLU A 309 -15.13 10.02 13.06
N ARG A 310 -15.86 9.77 14.15
CA ARG A 310 -17.22 9.17 14.13
C ARG A 310 -17.31 7.85 13.32
N GLY A 311 -16.33 6.97 13.49
CA GLY A 311 -16.31 5.65 12.83
C GLY A 311 -15.87 5.66 11.36
N ALA A 312 -15.53 6.81 10.78
CA ALA A 312 -14.94 6.88 9.43
C ALA A 312 -13.42 7.12 9.52
N ILE A 313 -12.65 6.35 8.76
CA ILE A 313 -11.20 6.56 8.62
C ILE A 313 -10.98 7.47 7.43
N GLN A 314 -10.66 8.74 7.68
CA GLN A 314 -10.17 9.62 6.63
C GLN A 314 -8.66 9.43 6.48
N PHE A 315 -8.20 9.24 5.26
CA PHE A 315 -6.78 9.23 4.95
C PHE A 315 -6.39 10.45 4.09
N VAL A 316 -5.18 10.94 4.32
CA VAL A 316 -4.57 12.08 3.61
C VAL A 316 -3.15 11.70 3.25
N ALA A 317 -2.86 11.44 1.97
CA ALA A 317 -1.49 11.31 1.49
C ALA A 317 -1.01 12.69 1.00
N ASP A 318 -0.12 13.34 1.74
CA ASP A 318 0.30 14.74 1.52
C ASP A 318 1.65 14.87 0.80
N LYS A 319 2.54 13.87 0.91
CA LYS A 319 3.91 13.89 0.34
C LYS A 319 4.14 12.91 -0.81
N GLY A 320 3.07 12.49 -1.47
CA GLY A 320 3.14 11.55 -2.58
C GLY A 320 3.31 10.10 -2.13
N LEU A 321 2.33 9.25 -2.44
CA LEU A 321 2.43 7.81 -2.31
C LEU A 321 3.14 7.28 -3.56
N VAL A 322 4.28 6.62 -3.37
CA VAL A 322 5.00 5.90 -4.41
C VAL A 322 4.78 4.41 -4.22
N VAL A 323 4.06 3.81 -5.14
CA VAL A 323 3.89 2.36 -5.25
C VAL A 323 4.74 1.90 -6.41
N SER A 324 5.85 1.23 -6.13
CA SER A 324 6.71 0.65 -7.15
C SER A 324 6.60 -0.87 -7.13
N GLY A 325 6.56 -1.47 -8.31
CA GLY A 325 6.43 -2.91 -8.41
C GLY A 325 6.56 -3.39 -9.85
N GLN A 326 6.68 -4.70 -9.98
CA GLN A 326 6.50 -5.34 -11.27
C GLN A 326 5.00 -5.55 -11.47
N PHE A 327 4.36 -4.70 -12.28
CA PHE A 327 2.94 -4.83 -12.61
C PHE A 327 2.82 -5.46 -13.99
N GLU A 328 1.97 -6.48 -14.12
CA GLU A 328 1.41 -6.82 -15.43
C GLU A 328 0.22 -5.88 -15.64
N LEU A 329 0.34 -4.97 -16.59
CA LEU A 329 -0.83 -4.26 -17.10
C LEU A 329 -1.63 -5.25 -17.96
N PRO A 330 -2.97 -5.19 -17.93
CA PRO A 330 -3.77 -5.96 -18.88
C PRO A 330 -3.27 -5.65 -20.29
N SER A 331 -2.97 -6.70 -21.06
CA SER A 331 -2.44 -6.57 -22.41
C SER A 331 -3.49 -5.87 -23.28
N VAL A 332 -3.27 -4.57 -23.53
CA VAL A 332 -4.03 -3.85 -24.55
C VAL A 332 -3.48 -4.36 -25.86
N ASN A 333 -4.16 -5.34 -26.45
CA ASN A 333 -3.77 -5.94 -27.72
C ASN A 333 -4.56 -5.23 -28.83
N PRO A 334 -4.03 -4.16 -29.47
CA PRO A 334 -4.79 -3.36 -30.44
C PRO A 334 -5.13 -4.13 -31.72
N SER A 335 -4.55 -5.30 -31.94
CA SER A 335 -4.61 -6.05 -33.21
C SER A 335 -5.31 -7.41 -33.15
N GLY A 336 -5.80 -7.87 -32.00
CA GLY A 336 -6.55 -9.14 -31.90
C GLY A 336 -5.76 -10.41 -32.29
N SER A 337 -4.44 -10.35 -32.47
CA SER A 337 -3.63 -11.53 -32.71
C SER A 337 -3.31 -12.23 -31.39
N SER A 338 -3.98 -13.34 -31.14
CA SER A 338 -3.57 -14.32 -30.14
C SER A 338 -2.28 -14.99 -30.61
N SER A 339 -1.20 -14.79 -29.86
CA SER A 339 0.05 -15.58 -29.80
C SER A 339 1.34 -14.78 -30.06
N VAL A 340 1.82 -14.09 -29.03
CA VAL A 340 3.26 -14.05 -28.74
C VAL A 340 3.40 -14.09 -27.22
N SER A 341 3.88 -15.21 -26.69
CA SER A 341 4.32 -15.33 -25.31
C SER A 341 5.62 -14.53 -25.15
N ALA A 342 5.51 -13.34 -24.54
CA ALA A 342 6.64 -12.49 -24.23
C ALA A 342 7.51 -13.13 -23.12
N THR A 343 8.69 -13.65 -23.48
CA THR A 343 9.81 -13.68 -22.54
C THR A 343 10.32 -12.25 -22.37
N GLY A 344 9.56 -11.44 -21.60
CA GLY A 344 9.75 -10.00 -21.47
C GLY A 344 10.85 -9.63 -20.49
N ILE A 345 11.68 -8.65 -20.90
CA ILE A 345 12.63 -7.95 -20.03
C ILE A 345 11.85 -7.35 -18.85
N GLN A 346 12.09 -7.87 -17.65
CA GLN A 346 11.40 -7.43 -16.44
C GLN A 346 11.95 -6.09 -15.94
N LYS A 347 11.27 -4.98 -16.24
CA LYS A 347 11.58 -3.65 -15.67
C LYS A 347 10.53 -3.22 -14.64
N GLN A 348 10.99 -2.42 -13.67
CA GLN A 348 10.21 -1.93 -12.54
C GLN A 348 9.33 -0.75 -12.97
N THR A 349 8.02 -0.86 -12.77
CA THR A 349 7.06 0.23 -13.01
C THR A 349 6.79 0.94 -11.69
N SER A 350 6.66 2.26 -11.69
CA SER A 350 6.31 3.03 -10.49
C SER A 350 5.09 3.90 -10.69
N LEU A 351 4.19 3.87 -9.71
CA LEU A 351 3.03 4.73 -9.59
C LEU A 351 3.30 5.74 -8.49
N GLU A 352 3.19 7.03 -8.80
CA GLU A 352 3.49 8.12 -7.89
C GLU A 352 2.27 9.06 -7.85
N THR A 353 1.72 9.33 -6.66
CA THR A 353 0.72 10.39 -6.53
C THR A 353 1.45 11.73 -6.47
N THR A 354 1.13 12.65 -7.38
CA THR A 354 1.83 13.94 -7.53
C THR A 354 1.22 15.07 -6.69
N HIS A 355 0.03 14.85 -6.14
CA HIS A 355 -0.74 15.83 -5.37
C HIS A 355 -1.35 15.15 -4.13
N ARG A 356 -1.86 15.98 -3.21
CA ARG A 356 -2.59 15.53 -2.02
C ARG A 356 -3.74 14.62 -2.44
N VAL A 357 -3.78 13.42 -1.86
CA VAL A 357 -4.92 12.49 -2.04
C VAL A 357 -5.65 12.40 -0.72
N VAL A 358 -6.92 12.79 -0.72
CA VAL A 358 -7.81 12.65 0.44
C VAL A 358 -8.89 11.66 0.11
N GLY A 359 -9.13 10.72 1.02
CA GLY A 359 -10.24 9.79 0.89
C GLY A 359 -10.79 9.35 2.23
N ASN A 360 -11.97 8.73 2.19
CA ASN A 360 -12.60 8.10 3.35
C ASN A 360 -12.70 6.60 3.12
N VAL A 361 -12.47 5.83 4.17
CA VAL A 361 -12.79 4.41 4.24
C VAL A 361 -13.90 4.24 5.27
N ARG A 362 -14.96 3.56 4.88
CA ARG A 362 -16.09 3.21 5.76
C ARG A 362 -16.49 1.77 5.52
N GLU A 363 -16.73 1.04 6.60
CA GLU A 363 -17.40 -0.25 6.53
C GLU A 363 -18.92 -0.02 6.50
N VAL A 364 -19.62 -0.62 5.54
CA VAL A 364 -21.07 -0.61 5.42
C VAL A 364 -21.51 -2.02 5.05
N ASP A 365 -22.29 -2.67 5.91
CA ASP A 365 -22.83 -4.03 5.70
C ASP A 365 -21.77 -5.09 5.32
N GLY A 366 -20.59 -5.03 5.95
CA GLY A 366 -19.48 -5.95 5.68
C GLY A 366 -18.70 -5.64 4.39
N GLN A 367 -18.99 -4.52 3.72
CA GLN A 367 -18.23 -4.01 2.58
C GLN A 367 -17.41 -2.78 2.96
N TYR A 368 -16.19 -2.68 2.42
CA TYR A 368 -15.33 -1.52 2.61
C TYR A 368 -15.50 -0.55 1.44
N ASN A 369 -16.08 0.61 1.72
CA ASN A 369 -16.23 1.69 0.76
C ASN A 369 -15.04 2.65 0.85
N LEU A 370 -14.34 2.82 -0.26
CA LEU A 370 -13.26 3.78 -0.47
C LEU A 370 -13.78 4.94 -1.32
N ASP A 371 -13.94 6.10 -0.70
CA ASP A 371 -14.34 7.34 -1.36
C ASP A 371 -13.12 8.24 -1.56
N LEU A 372 -12.72 8.51 -2.80
CA LEU A 372 -11.73 9.54 -3.08
C LEU A 372 -12.42 10.92 -3.09
N LEU A 373 -12.07 11.78 -2.14
CA LEU A 373 -12.73 13.08 -1.89
C LEU A 373 -12.20 14.20 -2.79
N GLU A 374 -10.94 14.11 -3.21
CA GLU A 374 -10.25 15.10 -4.05
C GLU A 374 -9.78 14.49 -5.37
N THR A 375 -9.66 15.33 -6.41
CA THR A 375 -9.12 14.94 -7.71
C THR A 375 -7.65 14.55 -7.58
N ALA A 376 -7.39 13.25 -7.49
CA ALA A 376 -6.04 12.72 -7.41
C ALA A 376 -5.34 12.82 -8.77
N ALA A 377 -4.13 13.37 -8.79
CA ALA A 377 -3.24 13.33 -9.94
C ALA A 377 -2.16 12.26 -9.71
N LEU A 378 -2.14 11.25 -10.57
CA LEU A 378 -1.18 10.16 -10.54
C LEU A 378 -0.22 10.26 -11.72
N LYS A 379 1.02 9.85 -11.50
CA LYS A 379 2.05 9.72 -12.51
C LYS A 379 2.53 8.27 -12.50
N ILE A 380 2.36 7.57 -13.61
CA ILE A 380 2.93 6.24 -13.83
C ILE A 380 4.22 6.42 -14.62
N ARG A 381 5.33 5.89 -14.16
CA ARG A 381 6.63 5.96 -14.83
C ARG A 381 7.07 4.60 -15.32
N ASP A 382 7.82 4.62 -16.43
CA ASP A 382 8.51 3.47 -17.00
C ASP A 382 7.58 2.30 -17.33
N VAL A 383 6.42 2.62 -17.91
CA VAL A 383 5.45 1.61 -18.35
C VAL A 383 5.98 0.91 -19.59
N LEU A 384 6.22 -0.39 -19.47
CA LEU A 384 6.62 -1.25 -20.58
C LEU A 384 5.45 -2.14 -20.98
N LEU A 385 5.02 -2.04 -22.23
CA LEU A 385 4.07 -2.94 -22.90
C LEU A 385 4.84 -3.71 -23.98
N ASP A 386 4.30 -4.86 -24.43
CA ASP A 386 4.97 -5.80 -25.34
C ASP A 386 5.66 -5.12 -26.55
N GLU A 387 5.03 -4.10 -27.13
CA GLU A 387 5.55 -3.40 -28.32
C GLU A 387 5.81 -1.90 -28.08
N VAL A 388 5.61 -1.39 -26.86
CA VAL A 388 5.58 0.06 -26.58
C VAL A 388 6.21 0.40 -25.24
N PHE A 389 7.15 1.33 -25.25
CA PHE A 389 7.66 1.98 -24.05
C PHE A 389 6.97 3.33 -23.83
N VAL A 390 6.39 3.50 -22.64
CA VAL A 390 5.77 4.74 -22.19
C VAL A 390 6.53 5.26 -20.96
N PRO A 391 7.45 6.23 -21.14
CA PRO A 391 8.26 6.78 -20.04
C PRO A 391 7.41 7.36 -18.92
N THR A 392 6.27 7.96 -19.25
CA THR A 392 5.39 8.59 -18.26
C THR A 392 3.94 8.64 -18.76
N VAL A 393 3.02 8.24 -17.90
CA VAL A 393 1.58 8.46 -18.03
C VAL A 393 1.13 9.38 -16.90
N ASN A 394 0.59 10.54 -17.23
CA ASN A 394 -0.05 11.40 -16.24
C ASN A 394 -1.56 11.15 -16.27
N LEU A 395 -2.13 10.86 -15.11
CA LEU A 395 -3.55 10.63 -14.89
C LEU A 395 -4.07 11.68 -13.95
N GLN A 396 -5.21 12.26 -14.26
CA GLN A 396 -5.93 13.16 -13.36
C GLN A 396 -7.36 12.65 -13.23
N LEU A 397 -7.76 12.29 -12.02
CA LEU A 397 -9.13 11.95 -11.72
C LEU A 397 -9.99 13.22 -11.87
N ILE A 398 -11.02 13.17 -12.71
CA ILE A 398 -11.92 14.29 -13.00
C ILE A 398 -13.11 14.27 -12.02
N ASP A 399 -13.71 13.10 -11.84
CA ASP A 399 -14.89 12.89 -10.98
C ASP A 399 -14.52 12.05 -9.75
N LYS A 400 -15.28 12.20 -8.65
CA LYS A 400 -15.12 11.34 -7.47
C LYS A 400 -15.23 9.87 -7.87
N ALA A 401 -14.24 9.08 -7.47
CA ALA A 401 -14.28 7.64 -7.63
C ALA A 401 -14.69 6.98 -6.32
N VAL A 402 -15.72 6.14 -6.41
CA VAL A 402 -16.16 5.28 -5.31
C VAL A 402 -15.82 3.85 -5.69
N VAL A 403 -14.97 3.22 -4.88
CA VAL A 403 -14.56 1.83 -5.03
C VAL A 403 -15.02 1.07 -3.80
N ARG A 404 -15.58 -0.12 -4.01
CA ARG A 404 -16.09 -0.99 -2.95
C ARG A 404 -15.32 -2.29 -2.99
N TYR A 405 -14.85 -2.74 -1.83
CA TYR A 405 -14.23 -4.04 -1.67
C TYR A 405 -15.13 -4.93 -0.81
N SER A 406 -15.40 -6.14 -1.28
CA SER A 406 -16.19 -7.15 -0.58
C SER A 406 -15.27 -8.31 -0.19
N PRO A 407 -14.96 -8.49 1.12
CA PRO A 407 -14.08 -9.56 1.58
C PRO A 407 -14.67 -10.96 1.38
N ALA A 408 -16.01 -11.08 1.36
CA ALA A 408 -16.69 -12.37 1.28
C ALA A 408 -16.43 -13.12 -0.04
N ASP A 409 -16.17 -12.38 -1.12
CA ASP A 409 -15.96 -12.89 -2.48
C ASP A 409 -14.67 -12.35 -3.12
N ASP A 410 -13.82 -11.68 -2.33
CA ASP A 410 -12.55 -11.05 -2.75
C ASP A 410 -12.69 -10.17 -4.02
N ALA A 411 -13.80 -9.45 -4.12
CA ALA A 411 -14.17 -8.73 -5.34
C ALA A 411 -14.12 -7.20 -5.15
N TRP A 412 -13.49 -6.52 -6.10
CA TRP A 412 -13.54 -5.07 -6.26
C TRP A 412 -14.70 -4.67 -7.17
N ARG A 413 -15.59 -3.81 -6.69
CA ARG A 413 -16.71 -3.25 -7.43
C ARG A 413 -16.60 -1.74 -7.44
N GLY A 414 -17.06 -1.07 -8.48
CA GLY A 414 -16.91 0.38 -8.58
C GLY A 414 -18.04 1.07 -9.31
N GLY A 415 -18.10 2.38 -9.11
CA GLY A 415 -18.94 3.27 -9.90
C GLY A 415 -18.34 3.60 -11.26
N ARG A 416 -18.94 4.59 -11.91
CA ARG A 416 -18.35 5.25 -13.08
C ARG A 416 -17.41 6.35 -12.58
N PHE A 417 -16.24 6.47 -13.18
CA PHE A 417 -15.34 7.59 -12.93
C PHE A 417 -14.71 8.08 -14.22
N ALA A 418 -14.33 9.35 -14.25
CA ALA A 418 -13.68 9.97 -15.39
C ALA A 418 -12.23 10.32 -15.05
N ILE A 419 -11.32 10.04 -15.97
CA ILE A 419 -9.89 10.36 -15.88
C ILE A 419 -9.46 11.15 -17.11
N ALA A 420 -8.66 12.19 -16.91
CA ALA A 420 -7.88 12.81 -17.99
C ALA A 420 -6.53 12.11 -18.03
N VAL A 421 -6.11 11.71 -19.23
CA VAL A 421 -4.84 11.03 -19.47
C VAL A 421 -3.98 11.90 -20.37
N ARG A 422 -2.70 12.05 -20.00
CA ARG A 422 -1.67 12.68 -20.81
C ARG A 422 -0.41 11.83 -20.82
N VAL A 423 -0.04 11.36 -22.00
CA VAL A 423 1.20 10.65 -22.29
C VAL A 423 2.08 11.58 -23.12
N PRO A 424 3.11 12.22 -22.52
CA PRO A 424 3.93 13.21 -23.23
C PRO A 424 4.66 12.61 -24.43
N ARG A 425 5.06 11.34 -24.30
CA ARG A 425 5.79 10.61 -25.32
C ARG A 425 5.53 9.14 -25.18
N LEU A 426 5.30 8.48 -26.30
CA LEU A 426 5.14 7.05 -26.44
C LEU A 426 6.12 6.63 -27.54
N VAL A 427 7.05 5.76 -27.18
CA VAL A 427 8.07 5.25 -28.08
C VAL A 427 7.68 3.80 -28.39
N PRO A 428 7.11 3.53 -29.57
CA PRO A 428 6.96 2.16 -29.99
C PRO A 428 8.37 1.53 -30.12
N ASN A 429 8.52 0.23 -29.87
CA ASN A 429 9.79 -0.49 -30.10
C ASN A 429 10.30 -0.34 -31.55
N LEU A 430 9.41 0.11 -32.43
CA LEU A 430 9.59 0.39 -33.85
C LEU A 430 10.11 1.82 -34.06
N ALA A 431 11.43 2.00 -33.93
CA ALA A 431 12.10 3.32 -33.96
C ALA A 431 11.79 4.18 -35.19
N GLU A 432 11.45 3.59 -36.35
CA GLU A 432 11.20 4.36 -37.58
C GLU A 432 9.76 4.86 -37.73
N MET A 433 8.77 4.41 -36.95
CA MET A 433 7.37 4.95 -37.04
C MET A 433 7.25 6.35 -36.43
N GLY A 434 8.34 6.86 -35.86
CA GLY A 434 8.38 8.07 -35.04
C GLY A 434 7.74 7.86 -33.68
N SER A 435 8.07 8.72 -32.72
CA SER A 435 7.35 8.77 -31.45
C SER A 435 5.92 9.27 -31.66
N ILE A 436 5.00 8.74 -30.85
CA ILE A 436 3.69 9.35 -30.64
C ILE A 436 3.88 10.33 -29.49
N ASP A 437 3.77 11.63 -29.78
CA ASP A 437 4.02 12.70 -28.83
C ASP A 437 2.69 13.33 -28.39
N ASP A 438 2.64 13.84 -27.16
CA ASP A 438 1.49 14.55 -26.57
C ASP A 438 0.13 13.83 -26.76
N LEU A 439 0.08 12.52 -26.52
CA LEU A 439 -1.18 11.77 -26.52
C LEU A 439 -2.03 12.22 -25.31
N THR A 440 -3.23 12.72 -25.58
CA THR A 440 -4.20 13.19 -24.57
C THR A 440 -5.59 12.65 -24.85
N PHE A 441 -6.33 12.29 -23.80
CA PHE A 441 -7.75 11.95 -23.90
C PHE A 441 -8.45 12.04 -22.54
N LYS A 442 -9.78 12.14 -22.54
CA LYS A 442 -10.61 11.95 -21.34
C LYS A 442 -11.27 10.58 -21.42
N ALA A 443 -11.01 9.70 -20.47
CA ALA A 443 -11.65 8.40 -20.40
C ALA A 443 -12.72 8.37 -19.32
N ARG A 444 -13.94 7.99 -19.70
CA ARG A 444 -14.98 7.55 -18.77
C ARG A 444 -14.90 6.05 -18.64
N VAL A 445 -14.47 5.59 -17.46
CA VAL A 445 -14.27 4.19 -17.13
C VAL A 445 -15.48 3.69 -16.36
N ILE A 446 -16.02 2.57 -16.80
CA ILE A 446 -17.12 1.87 -16.13
C ILE A 446 -16.53 0.56 -15.61
N LEU A 447 -16.35 0.50 -14.28
CA LEU A 447 -16.00 -0.76 -13.64
C LEU A 447 -17.23 -1.66 -13.66
N PRO A 448 -17.09 -2.90 -14.18
CA PRO A 448 -18.21 -3.80 -14.28
C PRO A 448 -18.64 -4.30 -12.90
N GLN A 449 -19.93 -4.58 -12.73
CA GLN A 449 -20.45 -5.18 -11.49
C GLN A 449 -20.48 -6.72 -11.55
N ASN A 450 -20.25 -7.31 -12.73
CA ASN A 450 -20.27 -8.75 -13.06
C ASN A 450 -19.06 -9.10 -13.97
N GLU A 451 -18.97 -10.33 -14.51
CA GLU A 451 -17.92 -10.81 -15.45
C GLU A 451 -17.82 -10.04 -16.79
N ALA A 452 -18.63 -9.01 -17.04
CA ALA A 452 -18.49 -8.19 -18.24
C ALA A 452 -17.17 -7.43 -18.16
N GLY A 453 -16.25 -7.58 -19.11
CA GLY A 453 -14.95 -6.90 -19.07
C GLY A 453 -15.04 -5.36 -19.00
N LEU A 454 -13.91 -4.70 -18.72
CA LEU A 454 -13.80 -3.24 -18.60
C LEU A 454 -14.39 -2.51 -19.81
N VAL A 455 -15.22 -1.48 -19.56
CA VAL A 455 -15.71 -0.57 -20.62
C VAL A 455 -15.11 0.81 -20.41
N ALA A 456 -14.48 1.35 -21.46
CA ALA A 456 -13.92 2.69 -21.46
C ALA A 456 -14.44 3.49 -22.67
N ILE A 457 -14.91 4.72 -22.42
CA ILE A 457 -15.26 5.67 -23.48
C ILE A 457 -14.22 6.80 -23.43
N LEU A 458 -13.42 6.89 -24.48
CA LEU A 458 -12.37 7.89 -24.65
C LEU A 458 -12.92 9.03 -25.51
N ASP A 459 -13.01 10.21 -24.93
CA ASP A 459 -13.44 11.45 -25.57
C ASP A 459 -12.21 12.33 -25.88
N ASP A 460 -12.25 13.03 -27.02
CA ASP A 460 -11.22 13.98 -27.47
C ASP A 460 -9.79 13.38 -27.51
N VAL A 461 -9.65 12.16 -28.06
CA VAL A 461 -8.34 11.53 -28.22
C VAL A 461 -7.54 12.33 -29.23
N ALA A 462 -6.35 12.79 -28.87
CA ALA A 462 -5.47 13.52 -29.76
C ALA A 462 -4.02 13.15 -29.50
N TRP A 463 -3.21 13.10 -30.54
CA TRP A 463 -1.77 12.90 -30.45
C TRP A 463 -1.04 13.58 -31.61
N THR A 464 0.27 13.72 -31.49
CA THR A 464 1.15 14.23 -32.52
C THR A 464 2.00 13.10 -33.07
N GLN A 465 2.04 12.94 -34.38
CA GLN A 465 2.91 11.96 -35.04
C GLN A 465 3.26 12.46 -36.43
N LEU A 466 4.50 12.19 -36.88
CA LEU A 466 5.00 12.62 -38.20
C LEU A 466 4.74 14.13 -38.45
N GLY A 467 4.87 14.96 -37.42
CA GLY A 467 4.67 16.42 -37.49
C GLY A 467 3.22 16.90 -37.57
N GLY A 468 2.24 16.00 -37.71
CA GLY A 468 0.82 16.33 -37.73
C GLY A 468 0.12 16.04 -36.41
N ARG A 469 -1.04 16.68 -36.20
CA ARG A 469 -1.98 16.39 -35.13
C ARG A 469 -3.04 15.42 -35.64
N LEU A 470 -3.14 14.27 -34.99
CA LEU A 470 -4.16 13.28 -35.24
C LEU A 470 -5.16 13.30 -34.09
N SER A 471 -6.45 13.08 -34.40
CA SER A 471 -7.48 13.06 -33.37
C SER A 471 -8.64 12.12 -33.69
N ILE A 472 -9.26 11.59 -32.64
CA ILE A 472 -10.50 10.81 -32.70
C ILE A 472 -11.48 11.49 -31.73
N LYS A 473 -12.66 11.88 -32.23
CA LYS A 473 -13.68 12.55 -31.41
C LYS A 473 -14.11 11.70 -30.21
N GLN A 474 -14.41 10.43 -30.47
CA GLN A 474 -14.78 9.48 -29.45
C GLN A 474 -14.38 8.07 -29.87
N TYR A 475 -13.85 7.30 -28.93
CA TYR A 475 -13.47 5.90 -29.11
C TYR A 475 -14.03 5.07 -27.94
N ARG A 476 -14.75 4.00 -28.24
CA ARG A 476 -15.31 3.09 -27.22
C ARG A 476 -14.53 1.79 -27.24
N TYR A 477 -13.97 1.44 -26.09
CA TYR A 477 -13.30 0.18 -25.84
C TYR A 477 -14.13 -0.69 -24.90
N GLN A 478 -14.23 -1.97 -25.21
CA GLN A 478 -14.84 -2.98 -24.35
C GLN A 478 -14.01 -4.25 -24.45
N ASP A 479 -13.51 -4.71 -23.31
CA ASP A 479 -12.66 -5.89 -23.27
C ASP A 479 -13.40 -7.14 -23.79
N GLY A 480 -12.73 -7.91 -24.66
CA GLY A 480 -13.30 -9.06 -25.37
C GLY A 480 -14.22 -8.75 -26.57
N TYR A 481 -14.47 -7.47 -26.90
CA TYR A 481 -15.37 -7.07 -28.00
C TYR A 481 -14.66 -6.16 -29.02
N PRO A 482 -14.93 -6.30 -30.34
CA PRO A 482 -14.41 -5.39 -31.33
C PRO A 482 -14.89 -3.95 -31.09
N SER A 483 -13.98 -2.99 -31.23
CA SER A 483 -14.33 -1.57 -31.16
C SER A 483 -15.28 -1.17 -32.29
N PRO A 484 -16.29 -0.32 -32.03
CA PRO A 484 -17.13 0.23 -33.10
C PRO A 484 -16.30 1.07 -34.09
N PRO A 485 -16.77 1.27 -35.32
CA PRO A 485 -16.09 2.10 -36.30
C PRO A 485 -15.81 3.52 -35.78
N TYR A 486 -14.63 4.04 -36.11
CA TYR A 486 -14.20 5.38 -35.70
C TYR A 486 -13.46 6.08 -36.86
N THR A 487 -13.25 7.39 -36.76
CA THR A 487 -12.53 8.15 -37.79
C THR A 487 -11.37 8.88 -37.13
N ILE A 488 -10.19 8.77 -37.74
CA ILE A 488 -9.02 9.56 -37.37
C ILE A 488 -9.02 10.80 -38.26
N ASP A 489 -9.19 11.97 -37.66
CA ASP A 489 -8.96 13.26 -38.28
C ASP A 489 -7.47 13.57 -38.26
N ILE A 490 -6.91 13.98 -39.40
CA ILE A 490 -5.49 14.27 -39.58
C ILE A 490 -5.37 15.74 -39.97
N GLN A 491 -4.53 16.47 -39.25
CA GLN A 491 -4.22 17.86 -39.52
C GLN A 491 -2.71 18.08 -39.58
N HIS A 492 -2.25 18.78 -40.62
CA HIS A 492 -0.87 19.25 -40.74
C HIS A 492 0.19 18.12 -40.74
N LEU A 493 -0.12 16.97 -41.31
CA LEU A 493 0.82 15.85 -41.42
C LEU A 493 1.99 16.23 -42.34
N ASP A 494 3.23 16.11 -41.86
CA ASP A 494 4.42 16.54 -42.60
C ASP A 494 4.81 15.50 -43.65
N LEU A 495 4.64 15.85 -44.93
CA LEU A 495 4.94 14.96 -46.05
C LEU A 495 6.44 14.60 -46.09
N ALA A 496 7.32 15.49 -45.65
CA ALA A 496 8.76 15.21 -45.61
C ALA A 496 9.10 14.07 -44.64
N LYS A 497 8.39 14.00 -43.51
CA LYS A 497 8.56 12.92 -42.53
C LYS A 497 7.94 11.61 -43.02
N LEU A 498 6.80 11.70 -43.71
CA LEU A 498 6.12 10.52 -44.28
C LEU A 498 7.01 9.80 -45.31
N VAL A 499 7.59 10.54 -46.28
CA VAL A 499 8.42 9.94 -47.34
C VAL A 499 9.72 9.36 -46.80
N LYS A 500 10.26 9.91 -45.69
CA LYS A 500 11.43 9.37 -45.00
C LYS A 500 11.22 7.97 -44.40
N LEU A 501 9.99 7.52 -44.23
CA LEU A 501 9.69 6.14 -43.82
C LEU A 501 10.04 5.12 -44.91
N GLN A 502 10.29 5.57 -46.14
CA GLN A 502 10.66 4.72 -47.28
C GLN A 502 11.88 5.31 -48.01
N PRO A 503 13.06 5.30 -47.38
CA PRO A 503 14.26 5.93 -47.92
C PRO A 503 14.72 5.29 -49.25
N GLN A 504 14.29 4.06 -49.56
CA GLN A 504 14.66 3.33 -50.77
C GLN A 504 14.27 4.02 -52.09
N PHE A 505 13.36 5.01 -52.05
CA PHE A 505 12.91 5.71 -53.26
C PHE A 505 13.75 6.95 -53.62
N GLY A 506 14.71 7.37 -52.79
CA GLY A 506 15.55 8.56 -53.06
C GLY A 506 14.72 9.83 -53.29
N MET A 507 13.55 9.89 -52.68
CA MET A 507 12.55 10.94 -52.87
C MET A 507 12.57 11.89 -51.68
N GLU A 508 12.63 13.18 -51.95
CA GLU A 508 12.33 14.22 -50.97
C GLU A 508 10.98 14.84 -51.32
N ALA A 509 10.18 15.14 -50.31
CA ALA A 509 8.93 15.82 -50.50
C ALA A 509 8.73 16.86 -49.39
N SER A 510 7.94 17.88 -49.68
CA SER A 510 7.56 18.94 -48.73
C SER A 510 6.08 19.26 -48.88
N GLY A 511 5.51 19.87 -47.84
CA GLY A 511 4.09 20.22 -47.74
C GLY A 511 3.39 19.48 -46.61
N TYR A 512 2.14 19.85 -46.37
CA TYR A 512 1.35 19.32 -45.26
C TYR A 512 0.06 18.68 -45.77
N LEU A 513 -0.31 17.53 -45.21
CA LEU A 513 -1.54 16.81 -45.55
C LEU A 513 -2.59 16.95 -44.44
N ASP A 514 -3.83 17.14 -44.85
CA ASP A 514 -5.02 17.11 -44.00
C ASP A 514 -5.99 16.04 -44.52
N GLY A 515 -6.78 15.42 -43.65
CA GLY A 515 -7.77 14.45 -44.10
C GLY A 515 -8.37 13.59 -43.00
N GLN A 516 -8.98 12.47 -43.42
CA GLN A 516 -9.72 11.57 -42.55
C GLN A 516 -9.48 10.11 -42.93
N LEU A 517 -9.30 9.25 -41.93
CA LEU A 517 -9.18 7.81 -42.09
C LEU A 517 -10.31 7.11 -41.30
N PRO A 518 -11.36 6.61 -41.98
CA PRO A 518 -12.38 5.76 -41.37
C PRO A 518 -11.81 4.38 -41.08
N ILE A 519 -11.78 4.00 -39.80
CA ILE A 519 -11.21 2.75 -39.30
C ILE A 519 -12.33 1.82 -38.84
N ILE A 520 -12.22 0.54 -39.21
CA ILE A 520 -13.07 -0.53 -38.71
C ILE A 520 -12.18 -1.63 -38.14
N THR A 521 -12.35 -1.94 -36.86
CA THR A 521 -11.65 -3.02 -36.17
C THR A 521 -12.50 -4.29 -36.22
N THR A 522 -11.95 -5.37 -36.75
CA THR A 522 -12.59 -6.69 -36.82
C THR A 522 -11.78 -7.71 -36.03
N ARG A 523 -12.30 -8.93 -35.85
CA ARG A 523 -11.51 -10.03 -35.27
C ARG A 523 -10.29 -10.42 -36.13
N GLN A 524 -10.30 -10.07 -37.41
CA GLN A 524 -9.22 -10.39 -38.36
C GLN A 524 -8.14 -9.30 -38.40
N GLY A 525 -8.38 -8.13 -37.80
CA GLY A 525 -7.46 -7.00 -37.83
C GLY A 525 -8.15 -5.67 -38.12
N VAL A 526 -7.35 -4.66 -38.43
CA VAL A 526 -7.77 -3.27 -38.66
C VAL A 526 -7.94 -3.03 -40.16
N THR A 527 -9.05 -2.39 -40.56
CA THR A 527 -9.34 -2.06 -41.96
C THR A 527 -9.59 -0.57 -42.14
N ILE A 528 -9.24 -0.04 -43.31
CA ILE A 528 -9.52 1.34 -43.73
C ILE A 528 -10.36 1.30 -45.00
N ASN A 529 -11.55 1.89 -44.95
CA ASN A 529 -12.43 1.98 -46.11
C ASN A 529 -12.72 3.45 -46.43
N GLY A 530 -12.07 3.94 -47.49
CA GLY A 530 -12.33 5.29 -48.01
C GLY A 530 -11.59 6.41 -47.25
N GLY A 531 -10.37 6.14 -46.79
CA GLY A 531 -9.50 7.18 -46.25
C GLY A 531 -9.17 8.22 -47.32
N ARG A 532 -9.09 9.50 -46.95
CA ARG A 532 -8.77 10.60 -47.86
C ARG A 532 -7.79 11.55 -47.20
N LEU A 533 -6.72 11.87 -47.92
CA LEU A 533 -5.77 12.93 -47.56
C LEU A 533 -5.67 13.94 -48.70
N ARG A 534 -5.40 15.19 -48.37
CA ARG A 534 -5.17 16.27 -49.34
C ARG A 534 -4.08 17.20 -48.85
N ALA A 535 -3.22 17.64 -49.76
CA ALA A 535 -2.25 18.68 -49.45
C ALA A 535 -2.92 20.04 -49.23
N ARG A 536 -2.47 20.72 -48.19
CA ARG A 536 -2.87 22.08 -47.86
C ARG A 536 -2.27 23.07 -48.88
N PRO A 537 -3.04 24.05 -49.38
CA PRO A 537 -2.49 25.12 -50.22
C PRO A 537 -1.32 25.84 -49.51
N PRO A 538 -0.28 26.27 -50.24
CA PRO A 538 -0.14 26.28 -51.70
C PRO A 538 0.38 24.96 -52.32
N GLY A 539 0.43 23.86 -51.57
CA GLY A 539 1.06 22.60 -52.00
C GLY A 539 2.51 22.50 -51.55
N GLY A 540 3.38 21.95 -52.39
CA GLY A 540 4.77 21.71 -52.01
C GLY A 540 5.69 21.30 -53.17
N VAL A 541 6.85 20.77 -52.83
CA VAL A 541 7.88 20.35 -53.79
C VAL A 541 8.19 18.87 -53.59
N ILE A 542 8.27 18.11 -54.68
CA ILE A 542 8.78 16.74 -54.74
C ILE A 542 10.09 16.79 -55.54
N ARG A 543 11.12 16.14 -55.00
CA ARG A 543 12.42 15.96 -55.64
C ARG A 543 12.77 14.49 -55.72
N LEU A 544 13.20 14.04 -56.89
CA LEU A 544 13.66 12.67 -57.08
C LEU A 544 15.14 12.69 -57.46
N GLN A 545 15.98 12.05 -56.66
CA GLN A 545 17.40 11.93 -56.96
C GLN A 545 17.69 10.61 -57.71
N PRO A 546 18.59 10.62 -58.71
CA PRO A 546 19.09 9.38 -59.27
C PRO A 546 19.92 8.63 -58.20
N PRO A 547 19.86 7.29 -58.15
CA PRO A 547 20.65 6.51 -57.20
C PRO A 547 22.15 6.80 -57.36
N GLU A 548 22.91 6.75 -56.27
CA GLU A 548 24.36 7.05 -56.28
C GLU A 548 25.09 6.22 -57.35
N GLY A 549 25.87 6.90 -58.21
CA GLY A 549 26.56 6.29 -59.36
C GLY A 549 25.68 6.02 -60.59
N GLY A 550 24.37 6.24 -60.51
CA GLY A 550 23.39 5.99 -61.57
C GLY A 550 23.40 7.02 -62.71
N ALA A 551 23.70 8.30 -62.43
CA ALA A 551 23.71 9.35 -63.46
C ALA A 551 24.63 9.03 -64.67
N LYS A 552 25.76 8.35 -64.44
CA LYS A 552 26.68 7.91 -65.51
C LYS A 552 26.24 6.63 -66.24
N ARG A 553 25.39 5.78 -65.63
CA ARG A 553 24.86 4.54 -66.22
C ARG A 553 23.52 4.78 -66.96
N LEU A 554 22.76 5.78 -66.52
CA LEU A 554 21.45 6.16 -67.05
C LEU A 554 21.50 6.81 -68.43
N GLY A 555 22.59 7.51 -68.77
CA GLY A 555 22.81 8.05 -70.11
C GLY A 555 22.88 6.99 -71.22
N ALA A 556 22.94 5.69 -70.88
CA ALA A 556 22.97 4.58 -71.82
C ALA A 556 21.67 3.74 -71.86
N SER A 557 20.73 3.90 -70.92
CA SER A 557 19.54 3.05 -70.84
C SER A 557 18.28 3.83 -70.45
N SER A 558 17.49 4.13 -71.50
CA SER A 558 16.12 4.67 -71.54
C SER A 558 15.94 6.20 -71.35
N LEU A 559 15.74 6.90 -72.48
CA LEU A 559 15.36 8.32 -72.58
C LEU A 559 14.17 8.70 -71.67
N GLY A 560 13.22 7.78 -71.48
CA GLY A 560 12.05 8.01 -70.61
C GLY A 560 12.38 8.18 -69.13
N LEU A 561 13.44 7.55 -68.63
CA LEU A 561 13.85 7.69 -67.23
C LEU A 561 14.59 9.01 -67.00
N GLU A 562 15.42 9.43 -67.97
CA GLU A 562 16.10 10.74 -67.93
C GLU A 562 15.08 11.89 -67.93
N ILE A 563 14.05 11.81 -68.78
CA ILE A 563 12.95 12.78 -68.82
C ILE A 563 12.20 12.80 -67.48
N SER A 564 11.95 11.63 -66.89
CA SER A 564 11.29 11.54 -65.58
C SER A 564 12.11 12.23 -64.48
N TYR A 565 13.42 11.99 -64.41
CA TYR A 565 14.27 12.70 -63.44
C TYR A 565 14.29 14.21 -63.67
N LYS A 566 14.40 14.68 -64.92
CA LYS A 566 14.32 16.11 -65.24
C LYS A 566 13.00 16.74 -64.80
N ILE A 567 11.88 16.03 -64.96
CA ILE A 567 10.57 16.48 -64.48
C ILE A 567 10.53 16.53 -62.94
N PHE A 568 11.10 15.52 -62.27
CA PHE A 568 11.03 15.39 -60.82
C PHE A 568 12.19 16.01 -60.05
N GLU A 569 13.15 16.66 -60.70
CA GLU A 569 14.28 17.31 -60.03
C GLU A 569 13.80 18.48 -59.13
N ASN A 570 12.76 19.20 -59.57
CA ASN A 570 12.16 20.32 -58.82
C ASN A 570 10.64 20.42 -59.05
N TYR A 571 9.92 19.32 -58.91
CA TYR A 571 8.49 19.25 -59.21
C TYR A 571 7.65 19.98 -58.15
N ARG A 572 7.08 21.13 -58.51
CA ARG A 572 6.20 21.92 -57.62
C ARG A 572 4.75 21.55 -57.88
N TYR A 573 4.10 20.96 -56.88
CA TYR A 573 2.70 20.57 -56.95
C TYR A 573 1.81 21.60 -56.24
N ASP A 574 0.69 21.94 -56.86
CA ASP A 574 -0.35 22.80 -56.30
C ASP A 574 -1.52 21.99 -55.73
N SER A 575 -1.66 20.74 -56.16
CA SER A 575 -2.68 19.81 -55.68
C SER A 575 -2.11 18.41 -55.52
N LEU A 576 -2.41 17.80 -54.37
CA LEU A 576 -2.17 16.40 -54.09
C LEU A 576 -3.35 15.86 -53.29
N THR A 577 -3.96 14.79 -53.77
CA THR A 577 -5.01 14.05 -53.06
C THR A 577 -4.67 12.58 -53.04
N ALA A 578 -4.90 11.90 -51.92
CA ALA A 578 -4.69 10.46 -51.79
C ALA A 578 -5.94 9.78 -51.25
N ALA A 579 -6.37 8.70 -51.90
CA ALA A 579 -7.42 7.82 -51.42
C ALA A 579 -6.79 6.51 -50.93
N ILE A 580 -7.10 6.12 -49.68
CA ILE A 580 -6.46 5.01 -48.99
C ILE A 580 -7.50 3.94 -48.67
N LYS A 581 -7.18 2.69 -48.99
CA LYS A 581 -7.90 1.50 -48.55
C LYS A 581 -6.93 0.51 -47.95
N MET A 582 -7.29 -0.14 -46.85
CA MET A 582 -6.45 -1.14 -46.20
C MET A 582 -7.29 -2.34 -45.77
N SER A 583 -6.84 -3.54 -46.15
CA SER A 583 -7.42 -4.80 -45.71
C SER A 583 -6.89 -5.25 -44.35
N ALA A 584 -7.54 -6.23 -43.74
CA ALA A 584 -7.28 -6.65 -42.35
C ALA A 584 -5.89 -7.28 -42.16
N ASP A 585 -5.26 -7.74 -43.24
CA ASP A 585 -3.90 -8.28 -43.32
C ASP A 585 -2.81 -7.19 -43.37
N GLY A 586 -3.20 -5.91 -43.35
CA GLY A 586 -2.28 -4.76 -43.38
C GLY A 586 -1.94 -4.28 -44.80
N THR A 587 -2.45 -4.92 -45.85
CA THR A 587 -2.20 -4.49 -47.23
C THR A 587 -2.96 -3.20 -47.53
N ALA A 588 -2.22 -2.10 -47.73
CA ALA A 588 -2.75 -0.78 -47.99
C ALA A 588 -2.52 -0.38 -49.45
N ASN A 589 -3.62 -0.04 -50.11
CA ASN A 589 -3.67 0.53 -51.46
C ASN A 589 -3.93 2.03 -51.37
N THR A 590 -2.97 2.83 -51.82
CA THR A 590 -3.03 4.29 -51.83
C THR A 590 -3.02 4.79 -53.26
N PHE A 591 -4.13 5.39 -53.68
CA PHE A 591 -4.27 6.06 -54.97
C PHE A 591 -4.01 7.55 -54.79
N ALA A 592 -2.82 8.02 -55.18
CA ALA A 592 -2.44 9.42 -55.14
C ALA A 592 -2.60 10.07 -56.51
N HIS A 593 -3.24 11.23 -56.53
CA HIS A 593 -3.34 12.12 -57.69
C HIS A 593 -2.58 13.40 -57.38
N VAL A 594 -1.53 13.68 -58.15
CA VAL A 594 -0.65 14.84 -57.95
C VAL A 594 -0.63 15.68 -59.21
N LYS A 595 -0.88 16.98 -59.08
CA LYS A 595 -0.85 17.95 -60.17
C LYS A 595 0.17 19.04 -59.87
N GLY A 596 1.03 19.30 -60.85
CA GLY A 596 2.13 20.22 -60.68
C GLY A 596 2.93 20.46 -61.95
N ARG A 597 4.06 21.15 -61.78
CA ARG A 597 5.02 21.43 -62.86
C ARG A 597 6.43 21.60 -62.29
N ASN A 598 7.44 21.28 -63.09
CA ASN A 598 8.80 21.72 -62.81
C ASN A 598 9.03 23.10 -63.47
N PRO A 599 9.26 24.18 -62.70
CA PRO A 599 9.53 25.50 -63.27
C PRO A 599 10.84 25.58 -64.07
N ASP A 600 11.79 24.67 -63.80
CA ASP A 600 13.10 24.62 -64.45
C ASP A 600 13.04 23.86 -65.79
N ALA A 601 12.01 23.03 -65.98
CA ALA A 601 11.81 22.21 -67.18
C ALA A 601 10.66 22.76 -68.06
N LYS A 602 10.80 24.01 -68.53
CA LYS A 602 9.76 24.77 -69.27
C LYS A 602 9.26 24.10 -70.55
N GLU A 603 10.05 23.19 -71.10
CA GLU A 603 9.77 22.42 -72.31
C GLU A 603 8.62 21.43 -72.11
N TYR A 604 8.31 21.09 -70.85
CA TYR A 604 7.29 20.12 -70.49
C TYR A 604 6.04 20.81 -69.92
N PRO A 605 4.84 20.42 -70.35
CA PRO A 605 3.59 20.95 -69.80
C PRO A 605 3.41 20.55 -68.32
N PRO A 606 2.47 21.15 -67.58
CA PRO A 606 2.04 20.64 -66.28
C PRO A 606 1.64 19.16 -66.39
N ILE A 607 2.05 18.37 -65.41
CA ILE A 607 1.86 16.92 -65.42
C ILE A 607 0.85 16.57 -64.32
N GLU A 608 -0.03 15.62 -64.65
CA GLU A 608 -0.92 15.00 -63.70
C GLU A 608 -0.49 13.54 -63.52
N LEU A 609 -0.23 13.16 -62.28
CA LEU A 609 0.31 11.85 -61.93
C LEU A 609 -0.73 11.09 -61.15
N ASN A 610 -1.06 9.90 -61.65
CA ASN A 610 -1.88 8.93 -60.95
C ASN A 610 -0.97 7.81 -60.48
N LEU A 611 -0.70 7.77 -59.18
CA LEU A 611 0.15 6.77 -58.55
C LEU A 611 -0.75 5.79 -57.79
N ASN A 612 -0.56 4.50 -58.04
CA ASN A 612 -1.09 3.46 -57.17
C ASN A 612 0.06 2.86 -56.38
N LEU A 613 0.00 3.00 -55.06
CA LEU A 613 1.01 2.50 -54.14
C LEU A 613 0.39 1.37 -53.32
N GLU A 614 0.94 0.18 -53.45
CA GLU A 614 0.54 -0.98 -52.65
C GLU A 614 1.68 -1.31 -51.68
N ASN A 615 1.40 -1.24 -50.39
CA ASN A 615 2.36 -1.55 -49.32
C ASN A 615 1.66 -2.32 -48.22
N ASN A 616 2.34 -3.31 -47.62
CA ASN A 616 1.85 -3.92 -46.39
C ASN A 616 2.34 -3.11 -45.18
N VAL A 617 1.43 -2.42 -44.50
CA VAL A 617 1.74 -1.57 -43.35
C VAL A 617 2.32 -2.39 -42.20
N PHE A 618 1.84 -3.62 -41.99
CA PHE A 618 2.38 -4.50 -40.94
C PHE A 618 3.76 -5.02 -41.28
N ASP A 619 4.09 -5.25 -42.55
CA ASP A 619 5.44 -5.66 -42.94
C ASP A 619 6.42 -4.49 -42.93
N LEU A 620 5.97 -3.27 -43.21
CA LEU A 620 6.76 -2.06 -42.95
C LEU A 620 7.10 -2.01 -41.45
N VAL A 621 6.10 -2.21 -40.58
CA VAL A 621 6.32 -2.36 -39.13
C VAL A 621 7.27 -3.54 -38.81
N ARG A 622 7.10 -4.74 -39.36
CA ARG A 622 7.93 -5.92 -39.02
C ARG A 622 9.37 -5.85 -39.54
N SER A 623 9.60 -5.36 -40.75
CA SER A 623 10.94 -5.23 -41.34
C SER A 623 11.83 -4.27 -40.51
N MET A 624 11.21 -3.31 -39.85
CA MET A 624 11.85 -2.40 -38.89
C MET A 624 12.24 -3.08 -37.58
N ASN A 625 11.55 -4.16 -37.16
CA ASN A 625 11.90 -4.94 -35.96
C ASN A 625 13.24 -5.71 -36.11
N TYR A 626 13.64 -6.03 -37.34
CA TYR A 626 14.87 -6.79 -37.60
C TYR A 626 16.15 -5.95 -37.40
N VAL A 627 16.08 -4.64 -37.68
CA VAL A 627 17.22 -3.72 -37.57
C VAL A 627 17.51 -3.36 -36.10
N ALA A 628 16.46 -3.20 -35.27
CA ALA A 628 16.60 -2.91 -33.85
C ALA A 628 17.24 -4.08 -33.08
N ASN A 629 16.77 -5.31 -33.31
CA ASN A 629 17.30 -6.50 -32.62
C ASN A 629 18.73 -6.87 -33.02
N LEU A 630 19.19 -6.48 -34.23
CA LEU A 630 20.57 -6.71 -34.66
C LEU A 630 21.56 -5.86 -33.85
N THR A 631 21.18 -4.63 -33.48
CA THR A 631 22.03 -3.71 -32.71
C THR A 631 22.21 -4.22 -31.26
N ASP A 632 21.12 -4.65 -30.62
CA ASP A 632 21.15 -5.23 -29.27
C ASP A 632 21.89 -6.58 -29.23
N TYR A 633 21.74 -7.41 -30.27
CA TYR A 633 22.49 -8.66 -30.42
C TYR A 633 24.00 -8.41 -30.57
N LEU A 634 24.40 -7.40 -31.35
CA LEU A 634 25.80 -7.03 -31.55
C LEU A 634 26.41 -6.42 -30.28
N GLU A 635 25.69 -5.56 -29.54
CA GLU A 635 26.17 -5.05 -28.25
C GLU A 635 26.33 -6.16 -27.21
N GLY A 636 25.38 -7.10 -27.14
CA GLY A 636 25.47 -8.28 -26.27
C GLY A 636 26.67 -9.17 -26.60
N ALA A 637 26.88 -9.46 -27.89
CA ALA A 637 28.01 -10.25 -28.37
C ALA A 637 29.36 -9.57 -28.08
N VAL A 638 29.45 -8.24 -28.25
CA VAL A 638 30.64 -7.46 -27.94
C VAL A 638 30.94 -7.46 -26.43
N ARG A 639 29.93 -7.27 -25.57
CA ARG A 639 30.10 -7.37 -24.10
C ARG A 639 30.57 -8.75 -23.65
N GLN A 640 30.04 -9.80 -24.27
CA GLN A 640 30.41 -11.18 -23.96
C GLN A 640 31.84 -11.49 -24.44
N TYR A 641 32.25 -10.92 -25.58
CA TYR A 641 33.62 -11.00 -26.08
C TYR A 641 34.63 -10.31 -25.13
N TYR A 642 34.32 -9.11 -24.62
CA TYR A 642 35.21 -8.40 -23.70
C TYR A 642 35.25 -9.03 -22.29
N SER A 643 34.12 -9.47 -21.74
CA SER A 643 34.08 -10.14 -20.42
C SER A 643 34.76 -11.52 -20.42
N SER A 644 34.74 -12.23 -21.55
CA SER A 644 35.49 -13.49 -21.71
C SER A 644 37.01 -13.30 -21.85
N LYS A 645 37.46 -12.10 -22.22
CA LYS A 645 38.87 -11.71 -22.24
C LYS A 645 39.39 -11.31 -20.86
N GLU A 646 38.60 -10.60 -20.06
CA GLU A 646 38.96 -10.24 -18.68
C GLU A 646 39.07 -11.45 -17.75
N ARG A 647 38.22 -12.47 -17.93
CA ARG A 647 38.31 -13.75 -17.19
C ARG A 647 39.49 -14.66 -17.56
N LYS A 648 40.27 -14.32 -18.60
CA LYS A 648 41.48 -15.06 -18.99
C LYS A 648 42.78 -14.33 -18.60
N SER A 649 42.67 -13.15 -17.97
CA SER A 649 43.80 -12.38 -17.46
C SER A 649 43.93 -12.37 -15.93
N GLU A 650 43.06 -13.09 -15.21
CA GLU A 650 43.27 -13.56 -13.84
C GLU A 650 43.61 -15.06 -13.89
#